data_AF-A0A9D5S6T7-F1
#
_entry.id   AF-A0A9D5S6T7-F1
#
_cell.length_a   1.000
_cell.length_b   1.000
_cell.length_c   1.000
_cell.angle_alpha   90.00
_cell.angle_beta   90.00
_cell.angle_gamma   90.00
#
_symmetry.space_group_name_H-M   'P 1'
#
loop_
_entity.id
_entity.type
_entity.pdbx_description
1 polymer ?
#
loop_
_entity_poly.entity_id
_entity_poly.type
_entity_poly.pdbx_seq_one_letter_code
_entity_poly.pdbx_strand_id
1 'polypeptide(L)'
;MRKFYLLFAALFAFSLVTEASIKNLYKQDFEVAKTAADAGWISPNNADGMKVAGDAYGSFFQFTQAGGGDRNAYTLWGTDLYGEGVNQYKMKFDFSPTKKGDTNLSSEVVVFADSTWLSNGRWNNQNYRKTADQIKPGATEANRWWLFDLTELTDEAKEGDTWAVNGDSVNFVKLAFDGWYTVTLDVDVTARTVAWGISDEFGTPIGTGIYNVPAEVENLHATGMNLLGGRTGSVNKLDNILIQVATAKEFANKPTVALTGVNGVNRSYTVSIEESNNEVLHVTFNGTELTPDANKEGGLYIFNLSSSGKLVAWTESGSATSEKEEVDVVAEWIQLPEVVPAITGVVEGFGKTYKVALSNADVPTQPAIFFNYTFKGVSGDVKSKENCVNGESITVTEKGTFEFTTHDGGLDAFKSTTIEYANDIEFAVKDDIDFQHMTVDDLTAKGFSEIETLASTSTSGENNWTARPDALRFHWVKGTNVGDTAWVRPYDADHGIRRFVKAPSTLTEEVAHSLFAPVYTWFTKTGDGSDMPQMKFNFGIGLIQTGVLGDAQDGKITYNNATLGVDGLTENDFIIVNRVDNYGRSKTDDIFVEAATEEEAIAKYNALNWAPASGLSVIKGNETFQLYRIQDALARVRTFVAKNPTGIETLPYNKVVSDHNAPIYNLNGVQVNPNALQKGIYIKQGKKFIVR
;
A
#
# COMPACT_ATOMS: atom_id res chain seq x y z
N MET A 1 3.10 -38.89 70.61
CA MET A 1 2.69 -37.50 70.32
C MET A 1 3.69 -36.72 69.45
N ARG A 2 5.01 -36.72 69.72
CA ARG A 2 6.00 -35.97 68.89
C ARG A 2 6.01 -36.29 67.38
N LYS A 3 5.76 -37.55 66.98
CA LYS A 3 5.72 -37.96 65.56
C LYS A 3 4.45 -37.47 64.81
N PHE A 4 3.37 -37.15 65.54
CA PHE A 4 2.11 -36.69 64.95
C PHE A 4 2.16 -35.19 64.61
N TYR A 5 2.86 -34.40 65.45
CA TYR A 5 3.11 -32.98 65.17
C TYR A 5 4.12 -32.75 64.04
N LEU A 6 5.11 -33.63 63.85
CA LEU A 6 6.02 -33.58 62.71
C LEU A 6 5.31 -33.87 61.38
N LEU A 7 4.31 -34.76 61.39
CA LEU A 7 3.50 -35.06 60.21
C LEU A 7 2.57 -33.89 59.85
N PHE A 8 1.97 -33.22 60.85
CA PHE A 8 1.15 -32.01 60.64
C PHE A 8 1.98 -30.79 60.23
N ALA A 9 3.19 -30.62 60.79
CA ALA A 9 4.11 -29.57 60.36
C ALA A 9 4.65 -29.81 58.95
N ALA A 10 4.91 -31.07 58.58
CA ALA A 10 5.23 -31.43 57.21
C ALA A 10 4.03 -31.19 56.27
N LEU A 11 2.81 -31.57 56.66
CA LEU A 11 1.59 -31.29 55.87
C LEU A 11 1.35 -29.78 55.70
N PHE A 12 1.56 -28.98 56.74
CA PHE A 12 1.47 -27.51 56.66
C PHE A 12 2.59 -26.89 55.80
N ALA A 13 3.79 -27.49 55.81
CA ALA A 13 4.89 -27.07 54.93
C ALA A 13 4.67 -27.50 53.47
N PHE A 14 3.96 -28.61 53.22
CA PHE A 14 3.55 -29.07 51.89
C PHE A 14 2.28 -28.38 51.37
N SER A 15 1.47 -27.73 52.24
CA SER A 15 0.34 -26.88 51.82
C SER A 15 0.74 -25.43 51.58
N LEU A 16 1.99 -25.06 51.84
CA LEU A 16 2.59 -23.77 51.46
C LEU A 16 3.37 -23.93 50.14
N VAL A 17 2.75 -24.57 49.15
CA VAL A 17 3.16 -24.33 47.76
C VAL A 17 2.67 -22.91 47.47
N THR A 18 3.57 -21.94 47.59
CA THR A 18 3.34 -20.64 46.97
C THR A 18 3.24 -20.92 45.48
N GLU A 19 2.04 -20.84 44.92
CA GLU A 19 1.87 -20.82 43.46
C GLU A 19 2.75 -19.68 42.95
N ALA A 20 3.67 -19.99 42.04
CA ALA A 20 4.53 -18.98 41.46
C ALA A 20 3.64 -17.99 40.69
N SER A 21 3.66 -16.71 41.06
CA SER A 21 3.00 -15.67 40.27
C SER A 21 3.65 -15.61 38.89
N ILE A 22 2.87 -15.22 37.87
CA ILE A 22 3.38 -15.03 36.52
C ILE A 22 3.55 -13.53 36.28
N LYS A 23 4.70 -13.12 35.78
CA LYS A 23 4.95 -11.74 35.35
C LYS A 23 5.00 -11.66 33.84
N ASN A 24 4.18 -10.80 33.26
CA ASN A 24 4.25 -10.40 31.87
C ASN A 24 5.42 -9.43 31.72
N LEU A 25 6.41 -9.83 30.93
CA LEU A 25 7.55 -8.98 30.61
C LEU A 25 7.22 -8.08 29.42
N TYR A 26 6.58 -8.64 28.39
CA TYR A 26 6.16 -7.93 27.18
C TYR A 26 4.75 -8.38 26.81
N LYS A 27 3.87 -7.44 26.45
CA LYS A 27 2.53 -7.71 25.92
C LYS A 27 2.21 -6.74 24.78
N GLN A 28 1.68 -7.27 23.69
CA GLN A 28 1.18 -6.51 22.56
C GLN A 28 -0.05 -7.21 21.98
N ASP A 29 -1.22 -6.60 22.20
CA ASP A 29 -2.55 -7.05 21.76
C ASP A 29 -3.20 -6.07 20.76
N PHE A 30 -2.46 -5.03 20.33
CA PHE A 30 -2.85 -4.01 19.33
C PHE A 30 -4.13 -3.21 19.60
N GLU A 31 -4.90 -3.51 20.63
CA GLU A 31 -6.21 -2.91 20.90
C GLU A 31 -6.19 -1.40 21.15
N VAL A 32 -5.04 -0.89 21.59
CA VAL A 32 -4.82 0.54 21.85
C VAL A 32 -3.89 1.20 20.82
N ALA A 33 -3.32 0.40 19.90
CA ALA A 33 -2.39 0.90 18.89
C ALA A 33 -3.14 1.48 17.69
N LYS A 34 -2.85 2.74 17.33
CA LYS A 34 -3.48 3.38 16.15
C LYS A 34 -2.77 3.04 14.85
N THR A 35 -1.45 2.88 14.91
CA THR A 35 -0.62 2.55 13.76
C THR A 35 0.36 1.44 14.12
N ALA A 36 0.85 0.73 13.10
CA ALA A 36 1.90 -0.27 13.27
C ALA A 36 3.16 0.34 13.90
N ALA A 37 3.52 1.58 13.50
CA ALA A 37 4.68 2.27 14.03
C ALA A 37 4.54 2.62 15.52
N ASP A 38 3.34 3.03 15.97
CA ASP A 38 3.06 3.25 17.40
C ASP A 38 3.20 1.96 18.22
N ALA A 39 2.89 0.84 17.58
CA ALA A 39 3.08 -0.50 18.12
C ALA A 39 4.55 -0.99 18.03
N GLY A 40 5.49 -0.15 17.57
CA GLY A 40 6.91 -0.50 17.46
C GLY A 40 7.28 -1.36 16.24
N TRP A 41 6.36 -1.55 15.30
CA TRP A 41 6.60 -2.28 14.05
C TRP A 41 7.23 -1.40 12.99
N ILE A 42 8.25 -1.94 12.32
CA ILE A 42 9.06 -1.23 11.34
C ILE A 42 9.17 -2.05 10.07
N SER A 43 8.96 -1.39 8.92
CA SER A 43 9.30 -1.90 7.60
C SER A 43 9.98 -0.77 6.81
N PRO A 44 11.32 -0.76 6.68
CA PRO A 44 12.05 0.39 6.13
C PRO A 44 11.61 0.82 4.74
N ASN A 45 11.14 -0.13 3.92
CA ASN A 45 10.87 0.08 2.50
C ASN A 45 9.45 -0.38 2.09
N ASN A 46 8.62 -0.86 3.03
CA ASN A 46 7.20 -1.20 2.81
C ASN A 46 6.34 -0.76 4.01
N ALA A 47 6.56 0.47 4.50
CA ALA A 47 5.80 1.02 5.63
C ALA A 47 4.29 1.08 5.34
N ASP A 48 3.89 1.43 4.12
CA ASP A 48 2.50 1.46 3.67
C ASP A 48 1.82 0.07 3.67
N GLY A 49 2.62 -0.99 3.66
CA GLY A 49 2.15 -2.37 3.78
C GLY A 49 1.74 -2.75 5.20
N MET A 50 2.14 -1.98 6.21
CA MET A 50 1.82 -2.23 7.62
C MET A 50 0.61 -1.41 8.06
N LYS A 51 -0.30 -2.03 8.81
CA LYS A 51 -1.36 -1.33 9.54
C LYS A 51 -1.77 -2.08 10.79
N VAL A 52 -2.36 -1.36 11.73
CA VAL A 52 -3.27 -1.98 12.71
C VAL A 52 -4.63 -1.99 12.04
N ALA A 53 -5.18 -3.17 11.85
CA ALA A 53 -6.53 -3.38 11.32
C ALA A 53 -7.42 -3.92 12.45
N GLY A 54 -8.73 -3.87 12.25
CA GLY A 54 -9.68 -4.47 13.20
C GLY A 54 -10.77 -5.24 12.49
N ASP A 55 -11.37 -6.16 13.24
CA ASP A 55 -12.59 -6.87 12.88
C ASP A 55 -13.58 -6.89 14.07
N ALA A 56 -14.54 -7.80 14.06
CA ALA A 56 -15.54 -7.91 15.13
C ALA A 56 -14.98 -8.46 16.46
N TYR A 57 -13.76 -9.02 16.45
CA TYR A 57 -13.14 -9.69 17.59
C TYR A 57 -12.05 -8.86 18.25
N GLY A 58 -11.45 -7.92 17.54
CA GLY A 58 -10.40 -7.05 18.10
C GLY A 58 -9.57 -6.37 17.02
N SER A 59 -8.46 -5.82 17.46
CA SER A 59 -7.46 -5.16 16.61
C SER A 59 -6.23 -6.06 16.47
N PHE A 60 -5.62 -6.10 15.29
CA PHE A 60 -4.44 -6.91 15.03
C PHE A 60 -3.46 -6.19 14.10
N PHE A 61 -2.20 -6.59 14.14
CA PHE A 61 -1.23 -6.16 13.15
C PHE A 61 -1.46 -6.90 11.83
N GLN A 62 -1.54 -6.16 10.72
CA GLN A 62 -1.59 -6.71 9.38
C GLN A 62 -0.41 -6.21 8.56
N PHE A 63 0.24 -7.13 7.85
CA PHE A 63 1.25 -6.82 6.85
C PHE A 63 0.83 -7.32 5.47
N THR A 64 0.79 -6.39 4.51
CA THR A 64 0.43 -6.61 3.11
C THR A 64 1.62 -6.31 2.21
N GLN A 65 1.96 -7.26 1.34
CA GLN A 65 3.01 -7.06 0.34
C GLN A 65 2.35 -6.61 -0.97
N ALA A 66 2.57 -5.36 -1.40
CA ALA A 66 1.87 -4.77 -2.55
C ALA A 66 2.66 -4.82 -3.89
N GLY A 67 3.69 -5.66 -4.00
CA GLY A 67 4.49 -5.84 -5.23
C GLY A 67 5.86 -5.15 -5.26
N GLY A 68 6.34 -4.62 -4.13
CA GLY A 68 7.66 -3.99 -3.99
C GLY A 68 8.85 -4.95 -3.85
N GLY A 69 10.05 -4.38 -3.78
CA GLY A 69 11.30 -5.11 -3.54
C GLY A 69 11.32 -5.70 -2.14
N ASP A 70 11.15 -4.89 -1.11
CA ASP A 70 11.23 -5.30 0.29
C ASP A 70 9.96 -5.95 0.83
N ARG A 71 10.15 -6.92 1.74
CA ARG A 71 9.13 -7.90 2.12
C ARG A 71 9.08 -8.18 3.62
N ASN A 72 9.79 -7.42 4.45
CA ASN A 72 9.85 -7.66 5.88
C ASN A 72 9.14 -6.56 6.70
N ALA A 73 8.59 -6.98 7.83
CA ALA A 73 8.17 -6.12 8.92
C ALA A 73 8.65 -6.76 10.22
N TYR A 74 9.16 -5.98 11.17
CA TYR A 74 9.70 -6.51 12.41
C TYR A 74 9.45 -5.57 13.59
N THR A 75 9.50 -6.14 14.79
CA THR A 75 9.45 -5.42 16.07
C THR A 75 10.60 -5.89 16.97
N LEU A 76 11.10 -5.00 17.81
CA LEU A 76 12.25 -5.22 18.70
C LEU A 76 11.91 -4.78 20.12
N TRP A 77 12.16 -5.66 21.10
CA TRP A 77 12.07 -5.36 22.53
C TRP A 77 13.40 -5.52 23.27
N GLY A 78 14.38 -6.20 22.67
CA GLY A 78 15.74 -6.33 23.20
C GLY A 78 15.89 -7.25 24.41
N THR A 79 17.12 -7.40 24.90
CA THR A 79 17.47 -8.29 26.03
C THR A 79 17.17 -7.71 27.41
N ASP A 80 17.10 -6.39 27.51
CA ASP A 80 16.89 -5.69 28.79
C ASP A 80 15.56 -6.07 29.46
N LEU A 81 14.63 -6.63 28.66
CA LEU A 81 13.33 -7.15 29.07
C LEU A 81 13.41 -8.22 30.18
N TYR A 82 14.43 -9.08 30.16
CA TYR A 82 14.47 -10.30 30.98
C TYR A 82 15.10 -10.06 32.37
N GLY A 83 15.91 -9.02 32.55
CA GLY A 83 16.66 -8.79 33.79
C GLY A 83 17.67 -9.90 34.11
N GLU A 84 18.31 -9.84 35.28
CA GLU A 84 19.31 -10.83 35.69
C GLU A 84 18.65 -12.15 36.15
N GLY A 85 19.18 -13.28 35.67
CA GLY A 85 18.87 -14.62 36.19
C GLY A 85 17.63 -15.32 35.63
N VAL A 86 16.98 -14.76 34.60
CA VAL A 86 15.87 -15.44 33.91
C VAL A 86 16.42 -16.55 33.03
N ASN A 87 16.31 -17.79 33.51
CA ASN A 87 16.79 -18.99 32.81
C ASN A 87 15.66 -19.76 32.10
N GLN A 88 14.41 -19.42 32.37
CA GLN A 88 13.24 -20.00 31.73
C GLN A 88 12.18 -18.92 31.52
N TYR A 89 11.55 -18.91 30.35
CA TYR A 89 10.44 -18.00 30.05
C TYR A 89 9.52 -18.62 29.00
N LYS A 90 8.30 -18.09 28.92
CA LYS A 90 7.30 -18.48 27.92
C LYS A 90 7.07 -17.33 26.96
N MET A 91 6.84 -17.66 25.69
CA MET A 91 6.33 -16.72 24.69
C MET A 91 5.11 -17.32 24.02
N LYS A 92 4.10 -16.50 23.73
CA LYS A 92 2.99 -16.86 22.86
C LYS A 92 2.71 -15.73 21.86
N PHE A 93 2.16 -16.06 20.72
CA PHE A 93 1.61 -15.11 19.76
C PHE A 93 0.61 -15.80 18.84
N ASP A 94 -0.35 -15.04 18.34
CA ASP A 94 -1.31 -15.50 17.35
C ASP A 94 -0.87 -15.07 15.95
N PHE A 95 -1.02 -15.96 14.99
CA PHE A 95 -0.61 -15.78 13.61
C PHE A 95 -1.70 -16.25 12.64
N SER A 96 -1.98 -15.44 11.62
CA SER A 96 -2.88 -15.83 10.54
C SER A 96 -2.25 -15.54 9.16
N PRO A 97 -1.96 -16.58 8.36
CA PRO A 97 -1.66 -16.39 6.94
C PRO A 97 -2.99 -16.17 6.20
N THR A 98 -3.41 -14.92 6.02
CA THR A 98 -4.72 -14.60 5.43
C THR A 98 -4.75 -14.81 3.92
N LYS A 99 -3.70 -14.37 3.22
CA LYS A 99 -3.63 -14.49 1.76
C LYS A 99 -2.23 -14.89 1.31
N LYS A 100 -2.20 -15.89 0.45
CA LYS A 100 -1.02 -16.36 -0.26
C LYS A 100 -0.48 -15.31 -1.24
N GLY A 101 0.84 -15.27 -1.41
CA GLY A 101 1.44 -14.46 -2.48
C GLY A 101 1.14 -15.02 -3.86
N ASP A 102 0.90 -14.15 -4.83
CA ASP A 102 0.61 -14.50 -6.22
C ASP A 102 1.84 -15.12 -6.93
N THR A 103 3.06 -14.82 -6.45
CA THR A 103 4.32 -15.38 -6.96
C THR A 103 5.28 -15.69 -5.81
N ASN A 104 6.11 -16.75 -5.90
CA ASN A 104 7.13 -17.10 -4.88
C ASN A 104 6.61 -17.20 -3.43
N LEU A 105 6.07 -18.37 -3.08
CA LEU A 105 5.64 -18.73 -1.71
C LEU A 105 6.84 -18.68 -0.77
N SER A 106 6.75 -17.88 0.28
CA SER A 106 7.87 -17.66 1.22
C SER A 106 7.47 -16.69 2.32
N SER A 107 6.19 -16.70 2.72
CA SER A 107 5.83 -16.04 3.97
C SER A 107 6.53 -16.76 5.13
N GLU A 108 6.93 -16.02 6.15
CA GLU A 108 7.73 -16.56 7.25
C GLU A 108 7.56 -15.73 8.52
N VAL A 109 7.47 -16.40 9.67
CA VAL A 109 7.50 -15.77 11.00
C VAL A 109 8.71 -16.29 11.75
N VAL A 110 9.53 -15.39 12.28
CA VAL A 110 10.77 -15.72 12.99
C VAL A 110 10.85 -14.96 14.31
N VAL A 111 11.10 -15.70 15.38
CA VAL A 111 11.49 -15.14 16.69
C VAL A 111 13.00 -15.23 16.80
N PHE A 112 13.69 -14.10 16.98
CA PHE A 112 15.16 -14.06 16.97
C PHE A 112 15.76 -13.74 18.33
N ALA A 113 16.94 -14.30 18.60
CA ALA A 113 17.70 -14.08 19.83
C ALA A 113 18.80 -13.01 19.69
N ASP A 114 19.10 -12.63 18.45
CA ASP A 114 20.02 -11.54 18.11
C ASP A 114 19.35 -10.68 17.03
N SER A 115 19.31 -9.36 17.25
CA SER A 115 18.71 -8.38 16.35
C SER A 115 19.73 -7.61 15.49
N THR A 116 21.04 -7.83 15.72
CA THR A 116 22.12 -7.07 15.06
C THR A 116 22.11 -7.23 13.53
N TRP A 117 21.60 -8.35 13.01
CA TRP A 117 21.54 -8.61 11.58
C TRP A 117 20.48 -7.76 10.84
N LEU A 118 19.42 -7.29 11.52
CA LEU A 118 18.41 -6.39 10.95
C LEU A 118 19.02 -5.04 10.57
N SER A 119 20.05 -4.59 11.30
CA SER A 119 20.74 -3.32 11.07
C SER A 119 21.66 -3.31 9.83
N ASN A 120 22.00 -4.48 9.28
CA ASN A 120 22.98 -4.61 8.20
C ASN A 120 22.40 -4.50 6.78
N GLY A 121 21.08 -4.29 6.61
CA GLY A 121 20.41 -3.96 5.34
C GLY A 121 20.50 -4.98 4.20
N ARG A 122 21.36 -6.01 4.29
CA ARG A 122 21.60 -7.02 3.24
C ARG A 122 20.65 -8.22 3.29
N TRP A 123 19.92 -8.38 4.40
CA TRP A 123 19.17 -9.61 4.71
C TRP A 123 17.67 -9.36 4.98
N ASN A 124 17.23 -8.11 4.85
CA ASN A 124 15.86 -7.66 5.12
C ASN A 124 14.80 -8.19 4.13
N ASN A 125 15.17 -9.04 3.18
CA ASN A 125 14.31 -9.41 2.07
C ASN A 125 14.50 -10.86 1.59
N GLN A 126 15.14 -11.68 2.41
CA GLN A 126 15.38 -13.08 2.13
C GLN A 126 14.67 -13.94 3.16
N ASN A 127 14.27 -15.12 2.73
CA ASN A 127 13.71 -16.13 3.61
C ASN A 127 14.83 -16.72 4.48
N TYR A 128 14.66 -16.70 5.81
CA TYR A 128 15.70 -17.09 6.77
C TYR A 128 15.98 -18.59 6.74
N ARG A 129 15.00 -19.41 6.33
CA ARG A 129 15.25 -20.81 5.98
C ARG A 129 16.21 -20.96 4.78
N LYS A 130 16.07 -20.17 3.69
CA LYS A 130 16.94 -20.27 2.49
C LYS A 130 18.33 -19.65 2.65
N THR A 131 18.52 -18.71 3.57
CA THR A 131 19.85 -18.16 3.86
C THR A 131 20.75 -19.15 4.57
N ALA A 132 20.24 -20.19 5.23
CA ALA A 132 21.08 -21.29 5.73
C ALA A 132 21.82 -22.05 4.60
N ASP A 133 21.23 -22.14 3.40
CA ASP A 133 21.80 -22.85 2.25
C ASP A 133 22.72 -21.98 1.36
N GLN A 134 22.64 -20.65 1.46
CA GLN A 134 23.29 -19.72 0.53
C GLN A 134 24.48 -18.93 1.11
N ILE A 135 24.84 -19.12 2.38
CA ILE A 135 26.02 -18.45 2.93
C ILE A 135 27.27 -19.16 2.41
N LYS A 136 28.06 -18.46 1.59
CA LYS A 136 29.48 -18.67 1.17
C LYS A 136 30.05 -20.11 1.15
N PRO A 137 30.93 -20.45 0.19
CA PRO A 137 31.89 -21.53 0.40
C PRO A 137 32.67 -21.30 1.71
N GLY A 138 32.34 -22.06 2.76
CA GLY A 138 32.93 -21.95 4.09
C GLY A 138 32.02 -21.49 5.24
N ALA A 139 30.72 -21.21 5.04
CA ALA A 139 29.81 -21.11 6.19
C ALA A 139 29.27 -22.49 6.57
N THR A 140 29.48 -22.87 7.83
CA THR A 140 28.84 -24.03 8.45
C THR A 140 27.38 -23.69 8.78
N GLU A 141 26.56 -24.69 9.11
CA GLU A 141 25.15 -24.58 9.58
C GLU A 141 24.93 -23.65 10.81
N ALA A 142 25.97 -22.94 11.24
CA ALA A 142 26.16 -22.18 12.48
C ALA A 142 25.55 -20.76 12.51
N ASN A 143 24.71 -20.36 11.55
CA ASN A 143 24.16 -18.99 11.46
C ASN A 143 22.63 -18.94 11.69
N ARG A 144 22.09 -19.78 12.57
CA ARG A 144 20.67 -19.75 12.97
C ARG A 144 20.49 -18.88 14.21
N TRP A 145 20.27 -17.57 14.04
CA TRP A 145 20.07 -16.62 15.15
C TRP A 145 18.62 -16.56 15.68
N TRP A 146 17.83 -17.59 15.39
CA TRP A 146 16.41 -17.66 15.72
C TRP A 146 16.10 -18.76 16.73
N LEU A 147 15.11 -18.47 17.59
CA LEU A 147 14.56 -19.38 18.60
C LEU A 147 13.36 -20.15 18.05
N PHE A 148 12.66 -19.57 17.08
CA PHE A 148 11.59 -20.20 16.35
C PHE A 148 11.52 -19.66 14.90
N ASP A 149 11.25 -20.56 13.95
CA ASP A 149 10.99 -20.24 12.55
C ASP A 149 9.76 -21.03 12.06
N LEU A 150 8.89 -20.35 11.32
CA LEU A 150 7.75 -20.94 10.65
C LEU A 150 7.69 -20.40 9.22
N THR A 151 8.07 -21.23 8.24
CA THR A 151 8.27 -20.84 6.85
C THR A 151 7.33 -21.58 5.88
N GLU A 152 6.62 -20.84 5.05
CA GLU A 152 5.79 -21.37 3.95
C GLU A 152 6.65 -22.13 2.92
N LEU A 153 6.26 -23.36 2.58
CA LEU A 153 6.97 -24.20 1.62
C LEU A 153 6.54 -23.95 0.17
N THR A 154 7.48 -24.20 -0.76
CA THR A 154 7.34 -23.93 -2.21
C THR A 154 7.22 -25.18 -3.08
N ASP A 155 7.41 -26.38 -2.53
CA ASP A 155 7.46 -27.59 -3.34
C ASP A 155 6.09 -27.93 -3.93
N GLU A 156 6.04 -28.15 -5.24
CA GLU A 156 4.83 -28.46 -6.03
C GLU A 156 4.06 -29.70 -5.55
N ALA A 157 4.66 -30.54 -4.70
CA ALA A 157 4.03 -31.72 -4.06
C ALA A 157 3.34 -31.42 -2.72
N LYS A 158 3.53 -30.23 -2.16
CA LYS A 158 2.96 -29.78 -0.89
C LYS A 158 2.16 -28.49 -1.18
N GLU A 159 0.83 -28.58 -1.17
CA GLU A 159 -0.05 -27.42 -1.35
C GLU A 159 0.34 -26.28 -0.41
N GLY A 160 0.07 -25.03 -0.83
CA GLY A 160 0.59 -23.77 -0.23
C GLY A 160 0.28 -23.52 1.24
N ASP A 161 -0.45 -24.44 1.87
CA ASP A 161 -0.83 -24.44 3.27
C ASP A 161 0.23 -25.14 4.13
N THR A 162 1.36 -25.54 3.56
CA THR A 162 2.39 -26.33 4.26
C THR A 162 3.53 -25.44 4.75
N TRP A 163 3.84 -25.51 6.05
CA TRP A 163 4.83 -24.67 6.71
C TRP A 163 5.89 -25.51 7.40
N ALA A 164 7.16 -25.32 7.04
CA ALA A 164 8.28 -25.89 7.76
C ALA A 164 8.44 -25.23 9.11
N VAL A 165 8.80 -26.02 10.11
CA VAL A 165 9.03 -25.55 11.47
C VAL A 165 10.53 -25.65 11.78
N ASN A 166 11.09 -24.56 12.31
CA ASN A 166 12.48 -24.46 12.72
C ASN A 166 13.46 -24.86 11.61
N GLY A 167 13.25 -24.33 10.39
CA GLY A 167 14.08 -24.59 9.21
C GLY A 167 14.06 -26.05 8.70
N ASP A 168 13.34 -26.96 9.34
CA ASP A 168 13.27 -28.37 8.95
C ASP A 168 12.15 -28.60 7.93
N SER A 169 12.53 -29.03 6.72
CA SER A 169 11.60 -29.23 5.60
C SER A 169 10.82 -30.54 5.68
N VAL A 170 11.28 -31.44 6.55
CA VAL A 170 10.66 -32.73 6.85
C VAL A 170 9.67 -32.59 8.00
N ASN A 171 9.98 -31.71 8.97
CA ASN A 171 9.07 -31.34 10.05
C ASN A 171 8.21 -30.14 9.65
N PHE A 172 6.99 -30.40 9.17
CA PHE A 172 6.07 -29.38 8.70
C PHE A 172 4.68 -29.53 9.31
N VAL A 173 3.96 -28.41 9.37
CA VAL A 173 2.56 -28.33 9.76
C VAL A 173 1.71 -27.84 8.58
N LYS A 174 0.40 -28.04 8.67
CA LYS A 174 -0.56 -27.51 7.70
C LYS A 174 -1.38 -26.39 8.33
N LEU A 175 -1.27 -25.19 7.78
CA LEU A 175 -1.99 -23.99 8.18
C LEU A 175 -2.81 -23.52 6.99
N ALA A 176 -4.12 -23.64 7.10
CA ALA A 176 -5.06 -23.13 6.12
C ALA A 176 -4.97 -21.60 6.07
N PHE A 177 -5.12 -21.04 4.88
CA PHE A 177 -5.23 -19.60 4.75
C PHE A 177 -6.52 -19.09 5.38
N ASP A 178 -6.45 -17.88 5.95
CA ASP A 178 -7.54 -17.20 6.67
C ASP A 178 -7.91 -17.82 8.04
N GLY A 179 -7.21 -18.87 8.49
CA GLY A 179 -7.30 -19.39 9.85
C GLY A 179 -6.41 -18.63 10.84
N TRP A 180 -6.78 -18.63 12.12
CA TRP A 180 -5.93 -18.16 13.22
C TRP A 180 -5.26 -19.33 13.95
N TYR A 181 -3.98 -19.11 14.31
CA TYR A 181 -3.15 -20.11 14.97
C TYR A 181 -2.40 -19.50 16.14
N THR A 182 -2.43 -20.16 17.30
CA THR A 182 -1.63 -19.77 18.46
C THR A 182 -0.33 -20.56 18.46
N VAL A 183 0.79 -19.84 18.49
CA VAL A 183 2.13 -20.40 18.66
C VAL A 183 2.58 -20.19 20.10
N THR A 184 3.06 -21.25 20.75
CA THR A 184 3.64 -21.20 22.10
C THR A 184 5.08 -21.67 22.09
N LEU A 185 5.93 -21.02 22.87
CA LEU A 185 7.36 -21.30 23.01
C LEU A 185 7.73 -21.31 24.51
N ASP A 186 8.11 -22.46 25.03
CA ASP A 186 8.72 -22.60 26.36
C ASP A 186 10.25 -22.66 26.18
N VAL A 187 10.94 -21.59 26.55
CA VAL A 187 12.39 -21.44 26.36
C VAL A 187 13.12 -21.78 27.65
N ASP A 188 14.04 -22.74 27.58
CA ASP A 188 14.99 -23.06 28.65
C ASP A 188 16.40 -22.66 28.21
N VAL A 189 16.91 -21.59 28.80
CA VAL A 189 18.23 -21.01 28.52
C VAL A 189 19.34 -21.96 28.97
N THR A 190 19.11 -22.71 30.07
CA THR A 190 20.12 -23.60 30.65
C THR A 190 20.24 -24.89 29.84
N ALA A 191 19.10 -25.48 29.47
CA ALA A 191 19.04 -26.67 28.63
C ALA A 191 19.28 -26.38 27.15
N ARG A 192 19.21 -25.10 26.74
CA ARG A 192 19.29 -24.63 25.35
C ARG A 192 18.22 -25.23 24.45
N THR A 193 16.99 -25.30 24.96
CA THR A 193 15.86 -25.89 24.26
C THR A 193 14.71 -24.92 24.17
N VAL A 194 13.99 -24.98 23.05
CA VAL A 194 12.70 -24.32 22.85
C VAL A 194 11.67 -25.41 22.60
N ALA A 195 10.81 -25.69 23.58
CA ALA A 195 9.64 -26.52 23.33
C ALA A 195 8.58 -25.63 22.68
N TRP A 196 8.12 -26.02 21.48
CA TRP A 196 7.17 -25.24 20.70
C TRP A 196 5.88 -26.01 20.48
N GLY A 197 4.78 -25.28 20.37
CA GLY A 197 3.46 -25.80 20.04
C GLY A 197 2.71 -24.85 19.11
N ILE A 198 1.88 -25.41 18.25
CA ILE A 198 0.97 -24.69 17.36
C ILE A 198 -0.42 -25.31 17.52
N SER A 199 -1.42 -24.50 17.80
CA SER A 199 -2.83 -24.89 17.83
C SER A 199 -3.68 -24.00 16.93
N ASP A 200 -4.84 -24.49 16.51
CA ASP A 200 -5.86 -23.65 15.89
C ASP A 200 -6.57 -22.74 16.91
N GLU A 201 -7.46 -21.89 16.41
CA GLU A 201 -8.31 -20.97 17.18
C GLU A 201 -9.21 -21.64 18.23
N PHE A 202 -9.44 -22.96 18.14
CA PHE A 202 -10.20 -23.74 19.12
C PHE A 202 -9.29 -24.43 20.15
N GLY A 203 -7.98 -24.21 20.08
CA GLY A 203 -6.99 -24.87 20.92
C GLY A 203 -6.66 -26.31 20.50
N THR A 204 -7.10 -26.75 19.32
CA THR A 204 -6.75 -28.09 18.80
C THR A 204 -5.27 -28.10 18.41
N PRO A 205 -4.46 -29.03 18.94
CA PRO A 205 -3.04 -29.11 18.57
C PRO A 205 -2.84 -29.47 17.09
N ILE A 206 -2.05 -28.67 16.38
CA ILE A 206 -1.62 -28.89 14.99
C ILE A 206 -0.24 -29.53 14.95
N GLY A 207 0.67 -29.08 15.81
CA GLY A 207 2.02 -29.60 15.88
C GLY A 207 2.72 -29.19 17.16
N THR A 208 3.64 -30.03 17.63
CA THR A 208 4.50 -29.74 18.78
C THR A 208 5.89 -30.34 18.56
N GLY A 209 6.89 -29.82 19.25
CA GLY A 209 8.23 -30.37 19.22
C GLY A 209 9.21 -29.65 20.12
N ILE A 210 10.46 -30.09 20.08
CA ILE A 210 11.56 -29.45 20.81
C ILE A 210 12.64 -29.08 19.80
N TYR A 211 13.01 -27.81 19.79
CA TYR A 211 14.15 -27.30 19.04
C TYR A 211 15.35 -27.17 19.98
N ASN A 212 16.45 -27.83 19.63
CA ASN A 212 17.72 -27.68 20.33
C ASN A 212 18.48 -26.52 19.69
N VAL A 213 18.68 -25.45 20.44
CA VAL A 213 19.32 -24.23 19.94
C VAL A 213 20.83 -24.49 19.79
N PRO A 214 21.41 -24.31 18.58
CA PRO A 214 22.84 -24.54 18.33
C PRO A 214 23.74 -23.76 19.27
N ALA A 215 24.91 -24.30 19.63
CA ALA A 215 25.81 -23.73 20.63
C ALA A 215 26.34 -22.33 20.28
N GLU A 216 26.33 -21.99 18.99
CA GLU A 216 26.80 -20.73 18.42
C GLU A 216 25.85 -19.56 18.67
N VAL A 217 24.61 -19.84 19.08
CA VAL A 217 23.66 -18.81 19.52
C VAL A 217 24.01 -18.40 20.94
N GLU A 218 24.71 -17.27 21.10
CA GLU A 218 25.23 -16.83 22.40
C GLU A 218 24.12 -16.42 23.38
N ASN A 219 23.08 -15.76 22.87
CA ASN A 219 21.94 -15.29 23.65
C ASN A 219 20.69 -16.13 23.33
N LEU A 220 19.97 -16.60 24.35
CA LEU A 220 18.72 -17.38 24.18
C LEU A 220 17.46 -16.61 24.60
N HIS A 221 17.61 -15.34 24.98
CA HIS A 221 16.49 -14.45 25.20
C HIS A 221 16.02 -13.87 23.87
N ALA A 222 14.73 -14.00 23.56
CA ALA A 222 14.14 -13.42 22.36
C ALA A 222 14.32 -11.90 22.39
N THR A 223 14.77 -11.29 21.31
CA THR A 223 15.00 -9.84 21.22
C THR A 223 14.02 -9.14 20.29
N GLY A 224 13.23 -9.91 19.55
CA GLY A 224 12.19 -9.41 18.68
C GLY A 224 11.59 -10.51 17.80
N MET A 225 10.74 -10.07 16.88
CA MET A 225 10.08 -10.92 15.90
C MET A 225 10.10 -10.26 14.52
N ASN A 226 10.23 -11.07 13.48
CA ASN A 226 10.18 -10.66 12.08
C ASN A 226 9.10 -11.45 11.34
N LEU A 227 8.33 -10.73 10.54
CA LEU A 227 7.39 -11.26 9.57
C LEU A 227 7.91 -10.97 8.16
N LEU A 228 8.03 -12.00 7.33
CA LEU A 228 8.31 -11.89 5.91
C LEU A 228 7.03 -12.20 5.13
N GLY A 229 6.64 -11.34 4.19
CA GLY A 229 5.51 -11.58 3.30
C GLY A 229 5.93 -12.29 2.01
N GLY A 230 5.16 -13.25 1.53
CA GLY A 230 5.25 -13.82 0.17
C GLY A 230 5.27 -12.74 -0.93
N ARG A 231 5.82 -13.04 -2.11
CA ARG A 231 5.98 -12.01 -3.15
C ARG A 231 4.65 -11.73 -3.86
N THR A 232 4.30 -10.45 -3.96
CA THR A 232 3.12 -9.92 -4.66
C THR A 232 1.81 -10.39 -4.02
N GLY A 233 1.18 -9.54 -3.24
CA GLY A 233 -0.22 -9.72 -2.80
C GLY A 233 -0.43 -10.59 -1.57
N SER A 234 0.63 -11.02 -0.85
CA SER A 234 0.46 -11.77 0.41
C SER A 234 -0.08 -10.89 1.53
N VAL A 235 -0.91 -11.47 2.39
CA VAL A 235 -1.43 -10.82 3.60
C VAL A 235 -1.22 -11.76 4.79
N ASN A 236 -0.56 -11.25 5.82
CA ASN A 236 -0.32 -11.96 7.08
C ASN A 236 -0.76 -11.07 8.24
N LYS A 237 -1.28 -11.69 9.31
CA LYS A 237 -1.71 -11.01 10.53
C LYS A 237 -1.02 -11.58 11.76
N LEU A 238 -0.78 -10.74 12.77
CA LEU A 238 -0.25 -11.12 14.07
C LEU A 238 -1.04 -10.44 15.18
N ASP A 239 -1.21 -11.14 16.29
CA ASP A 239 -1.87 -10.63 17.49
C ASP A 239 -1.32 -11.30 18.78
N ASN A 240 -1.72 -10.80 19.94
CA ASN A 240 -1.50 -11.38 21.27
C ASN A 240 -0.06 -11.84 21.56
N ILE A 241 0.93 -11.02 21.18
CA ILE A 241 2.34 -11.30 21.45
C ILE A 241 2.61 -11.09 22.94
N LEU A 242 3.02 -12.14 23.63
CA LEU A 242 3.20 -12.12 25.07
C LEU A 242 4.46 -12.89 25.47
N ILE A 243 5.25 -12.31 26.39
CA ILE A 243 6.42 -12.94 27.01
C ILE A 243 6.22 -12.94 28.51
N GLN A 244 6.37 -14.11 29.14
CA GLN A 244 6.06 -14.33 30.55
C GLN A 244 7.17 -15.07 31.29
N VAL A 245 7.32 -14.78 32.58
CA VAL A 245 8.22 -15.49 33.48
C VAL A 245 7.51 -15.84 34.78
N ALA A 246 7.74 -17.05 35.29
CA ALA A 246 7.29 -17.43 36.62
C ALA A 246 8.19 -16.77 37.68
N THR A 247 7.58 -16.23 38.74
CA THR A 247 8.27 -15.52 39.81
C THR A 247 7.85 -16.07 41.18
N ALA A 248 8.81 -16.16 42.09
CA ALA A 248 8.57 -16.55 43.48
C ALA A 248 8.00 -15.39 44.33
N LYS A 249 7.98 -14.16 43.82
CA LYS A 249 7.36 -13.00 44.46
C LYS A 249 5.95 -12.83 43.93
N GLU A 250 5.02 -12.44 44.81
CA GLU A 250 3.69 -11.98 44.43
C GLU A 250 3.81 -10.83 43.42
N PHE A 251 3.08 -10.95 42.31
CA PHE A 251 3.08 -9.97 41.24
C PHE A 251 1.70 -9.94 40.59
N ALA A 252 1.22 -8.74 40.26
CA ALA A 252 -0.06 -8.52 39.59
C ALA A 252 0.18 -7.73 38.30
N ASN A 253 -0.34 -8.23 37.19
CA ASN A 253 -0.12 -7.68 35.86
C ASN A 253 -1.16 -6.60 35.53
N LYS A 254 -0.69 -5.51 34.93
CA LYS A 254 -1.57 -4.45 34.47
C LYS A 254 -2.57 -5.01 33.43
N PRO A 255 -3.90 -4.81 33.59
CA PRO A 255 -4.88 -5.24 32.60
C PRO A 255 -4.82 -4.38 31.34
N THR A 256 -5.34 -4.87 30.21
CA THR A 256 -5.59 -4.03 29.02
C THR A 256 -7.04 -3.54 29.06
N VAL A 257 -7.28 -2.28 28.70
CA VAL A 257 -8.63 -1.71 28.53
C VAL A 257 -8.76 -1.20 27.11
N ALA A 258 -9.73 -1.73 26.36
CA ALA A 258 -9.93 -1.42 24.95
C ALA A 258 -11.36 -0.99 24.66
N LEU A 259 -11.55 0.03 23.81
CA LEU A 259 -12.87 0.37 23.28
C LEU A 259 -13.21 -0.61 22.16
N THR A 260 -14.14 -1.52 22.41
CA THR A 260 -14.52 -2.60 21.48
C THR A 260 -15.91 -2.42 20.88
N GLY A 261 -16.65 -1.39 21.29
CA GLY A 261 -17.98 -1.14 20.74
C GLY A 261 -18.43 0.31 20.89
N VAL A 262 -19.08 0.80 19.84
CA VAL A 262 -19.75 2.10 19.78
C VAL A 262 -21.19 1.86 19.37
N ASN A 263 -22.13 2.46 20.10
CA ASN A 263 -23.54 2.47 19.72
C ASN A 263 -24.20 3.78 20.19
N GLY A 264 -24.19 4.77 19.30
CA GLY A 264 -24.62 6.14 19.60
C GLY A 264 -23.75 6.74 20.70
N VAL A 265 -24.36 7.02 21.84
CA VAL A 265 -23.65 7.52 23.04
C VAL A 265 -23.05 6.42 23.91
N ASN A 266 -23.43 5.15 23.69
CA ASN A 266 -22.93 4.04 24.48
C ASN A 266 -21.54 3.60 24.00
N ARG A 267 -20.72 3.15 24.95
CA ARG A 267 -19.37 2.61 24.74
C ARG A 267 -19.24 1.27 25.41
N SER A 268 -18.76 0.27 24.68
CA SER A 268 -18.41 -1.03 25.23
C SER A 268 -16.89 -1.08 25.38
N TYR A 269 -16.42 -1.22 26.60
CA TYR A 269 -15.01 -1.47 26.88
C TYR A 269 -14.81 -2.94 27.22
N THR A 270 -13.84 -3.57 26.56
CA THR A 270 -13.34 -4.88 26.97
C THR A 270 -12.10 -4.69 27.83
N VAL A 271 -12.12 -5.28 29.02
CA VAL A 271 -10.98 -5.35 29.92
C VAL A 271 -10.43 -6.77 29.88
N SER A 272 -9.16 -6.93 29.52
CA SER A 272 -8.52 -8.24 29.37
C SER A 272 -7.45 -8.49 30.42
N ILE A 273 -7.48 -9.69 31.00
CA ILE A 273 -6.45 -10.26 31.87
C ILE A 273 -6.05 -11.64 31.36
N GLU A 274 -4.84 -12.07 31.69
CA GLU A 274 -4.37 -13.43 31.37
C GLU A 274 -4.85 -14.39 32.46
N GLU A 275 -5.87 -15.21 32.18
CA GLU A 275 -6.46 -16.13 33.18
C GLU A 275 -5.41 -17.05 33.82
N SER A 276 -4.39 -17.46 33.05
CA SER A 276 -3.29 -18.30 33.55
C SER A 276 -2.50 -17.68 34.71
N ASN A 277 -2.63 -16.37 34.95
CA ASN A 277 -1.96 -15.65 36.02
C ASN A 277 -2.69 -15.73 37.38
N ASN A 278 -3.92 -16.27 37.44
CA ASN A 278 -4.75 -16.38 38.66
C ASN A 278 -4.93 -15.04 39.42
N GLU A 279 -5.16 -13.95 38.70
CA GLU A 279 -5.33 -12.61 39.28
C GLU A 279 -6.81 -12.22 39.42
N VAL A 280 -7.11 -11.35 40.40
CA VAL A 280 -8.45 -10.79 40.59
C VAL A 280 -8.53 -9.44 39.89
N LEU A 281 -9.49 -9.28 38.98
CA LEU A 281 -9.75 -8.01 38.29
C LEU A 281 -10.65 -7.09 39.12
N HIS A 282 -10.27 -5.82 39.21
CA HIS A 282 -11.07 -4.72 39.75
C HIS A 282 -11.27 -3.64 38.70
N VAL A 283 -12.50 -3.12 38.60
CA VAL A 283 -12.85 -2.06 37.65
C VAL A 283 -13.75 -1.04 38.34
N THR A 284 -13.42 0.24 38.19
CA THR A 284 -14.25 1.35 38.68
C THR A 284 -14.56 2.34 37.57
N PHE A 285 -15.73 2.96 37.62
CA PHE A 285 -16.10 4.08 36.75
C PHE A 285 -16.54 5.25 37.61
N ASN A 286 -15.87 6.40 37.45
CA ASN A 286 -16.06 7.59 38.29
C ASN A 286 -16.00 7.28 39.80
N GLY A 287 -15.11 6.36 40.19
CA GLY A 287 -14.90 5.94 41.58
C GLY A 287 -15.92 4.93 42.13
N THR A 288 -16.88 4.49 41.32
CA THR A 288 -17.82 3.43 41.69
C THR A 288 -17.37 2.11 41.09
N GLU A 289 -17.27 1.06 41.90
CA GLU A 289 -16.91 -0.28 41.44
C GLU A 289 -17.97 -0.85 40.51
N LEU A 290 -17.52 -1.46 39.41
CA LEU A 290 -18.38 -2.02 38.38
C LEU A 290 -18.34 -3.55 38.41
N THR A 291 -19.48 -4.13 38.08
CA THR A 291 -19.57 -5.55 37.69
C THR A 291 -19.59 -5.61 36.17
N PRO A 292 -18.86 -6.55 35.55
CA PRO A 292 -18.93 -6.74 34.10
C PRO A 292 -20.34 -7.13 33.67
N ASP A 293 -20.81 -6.60 32.53
CA ASP A 293 -22.10 -6.96 31.95
C ASP A 293 -22.08 -8.38 31.39
N ALA A 294 -20.92 -8.79 30.87
CA ALA A 294 -20.64 -10.15 30.42
C ALA A 294 -19.17 -10.50 30.67
N ASN A 295 -18.94 -11.75 31.09
CA ASN A 295 -17.63 -12.38 31.04
C ASN A 295 -17.58 -13.29 29.81
N LYS A 296 -16.62 -13.04 28.91
CA LYS A 296 -16.30 -13.92 27.79
C LYS A 296 -15.21 -14.90 28.24
N GLU A 297 -15.13 -16.06 27.58
CA GLU A 297 -14.07 -17.03 27.86
C GLU A 297 -12.68 -16.42 27.65
N GLY A 298 -11.70 -16.82 28.47
CA GLY A 298 -10.31 -16.39 28.32
C GLY A 298 -9.95 -15.04 28.95
N GLY A 299 -10.63 -14.63 30.02
CA GLY A 299 -10.25 -13.45 30.81
C GLY A 299 -10.67 -12.11 30.21
N LEU A 300 -11.74 -12.12 29.40
CA LEU A 300 -12.25 -10.96 28.69
C LEU A 300 -13.57 -10.47 29.31
N TYR A 301 -13.59 -9.26 29.86
CA TYR A 301 -14.74 -8.70 30.59
C TYR A 301 -15.30 -7.47 29.89
N ILE A 302 -16.61 -7.42 29.65
CA ILE A 302 -17.25 -6.30 28.94
C ILE A 302 -17.97 -5.36 29.91
N PHE A 303 -17.76 -4.06 29.74
CA PHE A 303 -18.42 -2.98 30.48
C PHE A 303 -19.07 -1.99 29.51
N ASN A 304 -20.39 -1.83 29.58
CA ASN A 304 -21.11 -0.85 28.77
C ASN A 304 -21.36 0.44 29.56
N LEU A 305 -20.90 1.55 29.00
CA LEU A 305 -20.94 2.86 29.63
C LEU A 305 -21.70 3.84 28.74
N SER A 306 -22.65 4.56 29.31
CA SER A 306 -23.54 5.50 28.62
C SER A 306 -23.32 6.97 29.01
N SER A 307 -22.35 7.22 29.89
CA SER A 307 -21.96 8.57 30.32
C SER A 307 -20.46 8.75 30.22
N SER A 308 -20.03 10.01 30.04
CA SER A 308 -18.62 10.36 30.00
C SER A 308 -18.01 10.31 31.41
N GLY A 309 -16.74 9.96 31.51
CA GLY A 309 -16.08 9.79 32.80
C GLY A 309 -14.77 9.05 32.68
N LYS A 310 -14.28 8.52 33.80
CA LYS A 310 -13.00 7.80 33.86
C LYS A 310 -13.21 6.36 34.27
N LEU A 311 -12.81 5.44 33.39
CA LEU A 311 -12.76 4.00 33.65
C LEU A 311 -11.36 3.65 34.16
N VAL A 312 -11.28 2.94 35.28
CA VAL A 312 -10.02 2.55 35.91
C VAL A 312 -10.05 1.05 36.21
N ALA A 313 -9.07 0.31 35.70
CA ALA A 313 -8.94 -1.14 35.90
C ALA A 313 -7.57 -1.48 36.51
N TRP A 314 -7.54 -2.48 37.40
CA TRP A 314 -6.31 -3.04 37.96
C TRP A 314 -6.53 -4.49 38.39
N THR A 315 -5.45 -5.23 38.62
CA THR A 315 -5.54 -6.58 39.17
C THR A 315 -4.83 -6.69 40.52
N GLU A 316 -5.21 -7.71 41.27
CA GLU A 316 -4.57 -8.10 42.52
C GLU A 316 -4.17 -9.59 42.50
N SER A 317 -2.99 -9.91 43.03
CA SER A 317 -2.50 -11.27 43.24
C SER A 317 -1.87 -11.35 44.63
N GLY A 318 -2.55 -12.02 45.56
CA GLY A 318 -2.16 -12.01 46.97
C GLY A 318 -2.19 -10.60 47.56
N SER A 319 -1.04 -10.09 48.00
CA SER A 319 -0.88 -8.71 48.49
C SER A 319 -0.34 -7.73 47.44
N ALA A 320 -0.03 -8.18 46.22
CA ALA A 320 0.41 -7.34 45.13
C ALA A 320 -0.77 -6.71 44.38
N THR A 321 -0.66 -5.41 44.08
CA THR A 321 -1.60 -4.66 43.23
C THR A 321 -0.87 -4.20 41.97
N SER A 322 -1.49 -4.37 40.80
CA SER A 322 -0.92 -3.93 39.54
C SER A 322 -0.86 -2.40 39.44
N GLU A 323 -0.14 -1.89 38.44
CA GLU A 323 -0.41 -0.53 37.97
C GLU A 323 -1.86 -0.42 37.48
N LYS A 324 -2.46 0.76 37.64
CA LYS A 324 -3.82 1.04 37.18
C LYS A 324 -3.79 1.43 35.71
N GLU A 325 -4.70 0.86 34.92
CA GLU A 325 -5.02 1.35 33.58
C GLU A 325 -6.20 2.31 33.67
N GLU A 326 -6.06 3.48 33.07
CA GLU A 326 -7.03 4.57 33.16
C GLU A 326 -7.40 5.06 31.76
N VAL A 327 -8.69 5.02 31.43
CA VAL A 327 -9.21 5.42 30.12
C VAL A 327 -10.31 6.46 30.29
N ASP A 328 -10.20 7.55 29.53
CA ASP A 328 -11.24 8.56 29.42
C ASP A 328 -12.37 8.07 28.50
N VAL A 329 -13.57 8.01 29.04
CA VAL A 329 -14.78 7.61 28.33
C VAL A 329 -15.49 8.86 27.83
N VAL A 330 -15.67 8.95 26.51
CA VAL A 330 -16.43 10.02 25.85
C VAL A 330 -17.71 9.44 25.25
N ALA A 331 -18.82 9.64 25.95
CA ALA A 331 -20.15 9.12 25.60
C ALA A 331 -20.96 10.13 24.77
N GLU A 332 -20.43 10.51 23.61
CA GLU A 332 -21.07 11.46 22.68
C GLU A 332 -21.31 10.80 21.31
N TRP A 333 -22.11 11.40 20.44
CA TRP A 333 -22.23 10.88 19.07
C TRP A 333 -20.93 11.06 18.31
N ILE A 334 -20.41 9.97 17.73
CA ILE A 334 -19.26 10.03 16.82
C ILE A 334 -19.79 10.31 15.42
N GLN A 335 -19.35 11.45 14.86
CA GLN A 335 -19.69 11.86 13.51
C GLN A 335 -18.85 11.06 12.51
N LEU A 336 -19.49 10.48 11.49
CA LEU A 336 -18.78 9.83 10.40
C LEU A 336 -17.99 10.85 9.55
N PRO A 337 -16.95 10.44 8.82
CA PRO A 337 -16.20 11.36 7.98
C PRO A 337 -17.04 11.85 6.79
N GLU A 338 -16.63 12.98 6.22
CA GLU A 338 -17.14 13.47 4.94
C GLU A 338 -16.57 12.63 3.80
N VAL A 339 -17.33 12.49 2.71
CA VAL A 339 -16.76 11.96 1.47
C VAL A 339 -15.95 13.05 0.74
N VAL A 340 -14.95 12.65 -0.03
CA VAL A 340 -14.12 13.57 -0.83
C VAL A 340 -14.23 13.18 -2.30
N PRO A 341 -15.11 13.84 -3.08
CA PRO A 341 -15.19 13.62 -4.52
C PRO A 341 -13.98 14.22 -5.24
N ALA A 342 -13.30 13.43 -6.07
CA ALA A 342 -12.21 13.89 -6.92
C ALA A 342 -12.54 13.66 -8.40
N ILE A 343 -12.29 14.65 -9.26
CA ILE A 343 -12.51 14.51 -10.70
C ILE A 343 -11.45 13.56 -11.27
N THR A 344 -11.91 12.47 -11.89
CA THR A 344 -11.08 11.47 -12.58
C THR A 344 -11.37 11.40 -14.08
N GLY A 345 -12.30 12.21 -14.58
CA GLY A 345 -12.58 12.35 -16.01
C GLY A 345 -13.33 13.64 -16.31
N VAL A 346 -12.99 14.26 -17.43
CA VAL A 346 -13.67 15.46 -17.94
C VAL A 346 -13.99 15.29 -19.41
N VAL A 347 -15.11 15.88 -19.82
CA VAL A 347 -15.46 16.12 -21.23
C VAL A 347 -15.79 17.60 -21.41
N GLU A 348 -15.91 18.04 -22.67
CA GLU A 348 -16.33 19.41 -22.95
C GLU A 348 -17.71 19.69 -22.34
N GLY A 349 -17.88 20.89 -21.78
CA GLY A 349 -19.07 21.27 -21.03
C GLY A 349 -18.98 20.90 -19.55
N PHE A 350 -20.10 20.46 -18.97
CA PHE A 350 -20.18 20.15 -17.52
C PHE A 350 -19.94 18.68 -17.17
N GLY A 351 -19.77 17.82 -18.18
CA GLY A 351 -19.64 16.38 -17.98
C GLY A 351 -18.35 15.99 -17.27
N LYS A 352 -18.48 15.21 -16.19
CA LYS A 352 -17.37 14.77 -15.34
C LYS A 352 -17.58 13.35 -14.85
N THR A 353 -16.49 12.67 -14.61
CA THR A 353 -16.43 11.44 -13.81
C THR A 353 -15.71 11.77 -12.50
N TYR A 354 -16.33 11.40 -11.39
CA TYR A 354 -15.79 11.55 -10.05
C TYR A 354 -15.40 10.19 -9.50
N LYS A 355 -14.31 10.12 -8.75
CA LYS A 355 -13.99 9.03 -7.84
C LYS A 355 -14.13 9.55 -6.41
N VAL A 356 -14.96 8.90 -5.61
CA VAL A 356 -15.31 9.38 -4.27
C VAL A 356 -14.46 8.64 -3.24
N ALA A 357 -13.66 9.38 -2.48
CA ALA A 357 -12.89 8.83 -1.37
C ALA A 357 -13.68 8.89 -0.06
N LEU A 358 -13.58 7.83 0.74
CA LEU A 358 -14.17 7.71 2.08
C LEU A 358 -13.23 6.88 2.95
N SER A 359 -12.77 7.43 4.08
CA SER A 359 -11.80 6.76 4.98
C SER A 359 -12.39 6.63 6.38
N ASN A 360 -12.31 5.44 6.97
CA ASN A 360 -12.70 5.18 8.36
C ASN A 360 -11.49 5.15 9.32
N ALA A 361 -10.29 5.52 8.86
CA ALA A 361 -9.05 5.33 9.61
C ALA A 361 -9.06 6.03 10.98
N ASP A 362 -9.72 7.18 11.07
CA ASP A 362 -9.85 7.98 12.30
C ASP A 362 -11.15 7.71 13.07
N VAL A 363 -12.01 6.81 12.59
CA VAL A 363 -13.26 6.45 13.26
C VAL A 363 -12.96 5.35 14.29
N PRO A 364 -13.30 5.53 15.58
CA PRO A 364 -13.13 4.51 16.60
C PRO A 364 -13.75 3.17 16.17
N THR A 365 -13.09 2.06 16.52
CA THR A 365 -13.42 0.69 16.10
C THR A 365 -13.40 0.45 14.58
N GLN A 366 -12.92 1.40 13.78
CA GLN A 366 -12.77 1.34 12.31
C GLN A 366 -13.92 0.58 11.60
N PRO A 367 -15.19 0.97 11.82
CA PRO A 367 -16.34 0.25 11.27
C PRO A 367 -16.32 0.29 9.74
N ALA A 368 -16.99 -0.68 9.11
CA ALA A 368 -17.31 -0.56 7.69
C ALA A 368 -18.25 0.65 7.50
N ILE A 369 -17.86 1.56 6.61
CA ILE A 369 -18.64 2.76 6.30
C ILE A 369 -18.95 2.82 4.80
N PHE A 370 -20.11 3.41 4.51
CA PHE A 370 -20.68 3.51 3.18
C PHE A 370 -21.19 4.94 2.97
N PHE A 371 -21.53 5.26 1.72
CA PHE A 371 -22.22 6.50 1.42
C PHE A 371 -23.34 6.31 0.41
N ASN A 372 -24.36 7.13 0.53
CA ASN A 372 -25.40 7.33 -0.46
C ASN A 372 -25.11 8.63 -1.21
N TYR A 373 -25.49 8.69 -2.49
CA TYR A 373 -25.49 9.96 -3.21
C TYR A 373 -26.78 10.20 -3.96
N THR A 374 -27.14 11.47 -4.08
CA THR A 374 -28.15 11.96 -5.02
C THR A 374 -27.56 13.13 -5.80
N PHE A 375 -27.53 13.03 -7.13
CA PHE A 375 -27.21 14.12 -8.03
C PHE A 375 -28.50 14.71 -8.60
N LYS A 376 -28.63 16.03 -8.56
CA LYS A 376 -29.73 16.80 -9.18
C LYS A 376 -29.16 17.68 -10.27
N GLY A 377 -29.44 17.33 -11.52
CA GLY A 377 -29.05 18.08 -12.71
C GLY A 377 -29.94 19.30 -12.95
N VAL A 378 -29.41 20.31 -13.65
CA VAL A 378 -30.19 21.52 -14.02
C VAL A 378 -31.32 21.22 -14.99
N SER A 379 -31.24 20.13 -15.76
CA SER A 379 -32.33 19.61 -16.60
C SER A 379 -33.51 19.06 -15.80
N GLY A 380 -33.30 18.76 -14.51
CA GLY A 380 -34.24 18.00 -13.68
C GLY A 380 -33.89 16.52 -13.56
N ASP A 381 -32.88 16.01 -14.28
CA ASP A 381 -32.41 14.64 -14.14
C ASP A 381 -31.89 14.36 -12.72
N VAL A 382 -32.33 13.24 -12.14
CA VAL A 382 -31.89 12.78 -10.82
C VAL A 382 -31.21 11.43 -10.95
N LYS A 383 -30.00 11.32 -10.39
CA LYS A 383 -29.27 10.05 -10.27
C LYS A 383 -29.00 9.80 -8.80
N SER A 384 -29.36 8.62 -8.31
CA SER A 384 -29.04 8.21 -6.95
C SER A 384 -28.51 6.79 -6.90
N LYS A 385 -27.71 6.51 -5.88
CA LYS A 385 -27.24 5.17 -5.54
C LYS A 385 -27.02 5.10 -4.03
N GLU A 386 -27.36 3.95 -3.46
CA GLU A 386 -27.19 3.68 -2.03
C GLU A 386 -26.06 2.67 -1.80
N ASN A 387 -25.55 2.64 -0.56
CA ASN A 387 -24.52 1.71 -0.10
C ASN A 387 -23.25 1.71 -0.96
N CYS A 388 -22.84 2.87 -1.46
CA CYS A 388 -21.60 3.02 -2.21
C CYS A 388 -20.39 2.84 -1.29
N VAL A 389 -19.33 2.26 -1.82
CA VAL A 389 -18.08 2.00 -1.10
C VAL A 389 -17.00 3.01 -1.49
N ASN A 390 -15.96 3.12 -0.66
CA ASN A 390 -14.78 3.94 -0.98
C ASN A 390 -14.23 3.63 -2.38
N GLY A 391 -13.98 4.66 -3.18
CA GLY A 391 -13.46 4.55 -4.54
C GLY A 391 -14.52 4.39 -5.63
N GLU A 392 -15.81 4.43 -5.30
CA GLU A 392 -16.91 4.41 -6.27
C GLU A 392 -16.75 5.52 -7.32
N SER A 393 -17.02 5.19 -8.58
CA SER A 393 -16.94 6.13 -9.70
C SER A 393 -18.33 6.57 -10.16
N ILE A 394 -18.53 7.89 -10.29
CA ILE A 394 -19.82 8.49 -10.62
C ILE A 394 -19.68 9.43 -11.82
N THR A 395 -20.42 9.17 -12.90
CA THR A 395 -20.41 10.00 -14.11
C THR A 395 -21.69 10.82 -14.25
N VAL A 396 -21.51 12.12 -14.45
CA VAL A 396 -22.56 13.11 -14.72
C VAL A 396 -22.25 13.85 -16.00
N THR A 397 -23.28 14.28 -16.72
CA THR A 397 -23.17 14.84 -18.08
C THR A 397 -23.53 16.33 -18.14
N GLU A 398 -24.05 16.90 -17.06
CA GLU A 398 -24.57 18.26 -17.02
C GLU A 398 -24.27 18.95 -15.68
N LYS A 399 -24.52 20.27 -15.62
CA LYS A 399 -24.43 21.05 -14.38
C LYS A 399 -25.41 20.53 -13.33
N GLY A 400 -25.03 20.54 -12.06
CA GLY A 400 -25.93 20.15 -10.98
C GLY A 400 -25.26 20.15 -9.62
N THR A 401 -25.92 19.53 -8.64
CA THR A 401 -25.42 19.41 -7.26
C THR A 401 -25.54 17.96 -6.78
N PHE A 402 -24.48 17.45 -6.18
CA PHE A 402 -24.51 16.22 -5.41
C PHE A 402 -24.88 16.51 -3.96
N GLU A 403 -25.65 15.62 -3.37
CA GLU A 403 -25.79 15.44 -1.94
C GLU A 403 -25.23 14.06 -1.62
N PHE A 404 -24.21 14.00 -0.76
CA PHE A 404 -23.61 12.75 -0.28
C PHE A 404 -23.93 12.59 1.19
N THR A 405 -24.35 11.39 1.60
CA THR A 405 -24.63 11.06 3.02
C THR A 405 -23.89 9.79 3.43
N THR A 406 -23.03 9.86 4.43
CA THR A 406 -22.31 8.70 4.97
C THR A 406 -23.13 7.95 6.02
N HIS A 407 -22.93 6.63 6.12
CA HIS A 407 -23.60 5.77 7.09
C HIS A 407 -22.78 4.50 7.37
N ASP A 408 -23.15 3.78 8.43
CA ASP A 408 -22.46 2.59 8.97
C ASP A 408 -23.14 1.26 8.56
N GLY A 409 -23.73 1.22 7.37
CA GLY A 409 -24.49 0.06 6.91
C GLY A 409 -25.86 -0.11 7.57
N GLY A 410 -26.35 0.93 8.28
CA GLY A 410 -27.68 0.92 8.91
C GLY A 410 -27.68 0.36 10.33
N LEU A 411 -26.52 0.36 10.99
CA LEU A 411 -26.39 -0.03 12.40
C LEU A 411 -26.82 1.11 13.34
N ASP A 412 -26.90 2.34 12.82
CA ASP A 412 -27.24 3.56 13.57
C ASP A 412 -26.34 3.78 14.81
N ALA A 413 -25.15 3.19 14.79
CA ALA A 413 -24.15 3.30 15.84
C ALA A 413 -23.38 4.63 15.74
N PHE A 414 -23.27 5.19 14.54
CA PHE A 414 -22.57 6.45 14.26
C PHE A 414 -23.51 7.48 13.65
N LYS A 415 -23.16 8.77 13.81
CA LYS A 415 -23.96 9.86 13.24
C LYS A 415 -23.53 10.14 11.80
N SER A 416 -24.48 10.03 10.88
CA SER A 416 -24.29 10.32 9.44
C SER A 416 -23.85 11.75 9.17
N THR A 417 -22.96 11.91 8.18
CA THR A 417 -22.52 13.20 7.66
C THR A 417 -23.07 13.41 6.27
N THR A 418 -23.69 14.58 6.06
CA THR A 418 -24.21 14.98 4.75
C THR A 418 -23.44 16.19 4.24
N ILE A 419 -22.96 16.12 3.00
CA ILE A 419 -22.34 17.24 2.31
C ILE A 419 -23.01 17.50 0.96
N GLU A 420 -23.03 18.77 0.57
CA GLU A 420 -23.38 19.18 -0.79
C GLU A 420 -22.11 19.49 -1.58
N TYR A 421 -22.06 19.03 -2.83
CA TYR A 421 -20.93 19.27 -3.72
C TYR A 421 -21.42 19.71 -5.10
N ALA A 422 -20.98 20.88 -5.56
CA ALA A 422 -21.41 21.44 -6.83
C ALA A 422 -20.65 20.83 -8.02
N ASN A 423 -21.41 20.42 -9.04
CA ASN A 423 -20.88 20.15 -10.38
C ASN A 423 -21.18 21.35 -11.29
N ASP A 424 -20.50 22.48 -11.07
CA ASP A 424 -20.84 23.77 -11.67
C ASP A 424 -19.74 24.39 -12.54
N ILE A 425 -18.56 23.77 -12.59
CA ILE A 425 -17.45 24.19 -13.46
C ILE A 425 -17.68 23.65 -14.88
N GLU A 426 -17.66 24.52 -15.88
CA GLU A 426 -17.68 24.13 -17.29
C GLU A 426 -16.24 24.01 -17.81
N PHE A 427 -15.92 22.95 -18.55
CA PHE A 427 -14.62 22.76 -19.17
C PHE A 427 -14.69 22.98 -20.69
N ALA A 428 -13.70 23.68 -21.24
CA ALA A 428 -13.45 23.79 -22.68
C ALA A 428 -12.23 22.96 -23.05
N VAL A 429 -12.24 22.36 -24.25
CA VAL A 429 -11.01 21.85 -24.85
C VAL A 429 -10.12 23.04 -25.19
N LYS A 430 -8.90 23.08 -24.66
CA LYS A 430 -7.90 24.11 -25.00
C LYS A 430 -7.00 23.63 -26.13
N ASP A 431 -6.45 22.43 -26.00
CA ASP A 431 -5.55 21.81 -26.96
C ASP A 431 -5.93 20.34 -27.18
N ASP A 432 -5.73 19.87 -28.40
CA ASP A 432 -6.03 18.51 -28.81
C ASP A 432 -4.98 18.03 -29.81
N ILE A 433 -3.98 17.31 -29.28
CA ILE A 433 -2.88 16.79 -30.08
C ILE A 433 -3.14 15.32 -30.35
N ASP A 434 -3.55 15.04 -31.58
CA ASP A 434 -3.82 13.71 -32.08
C ASP A 434 -2.57 13.14 -32.77
N PHE A 435 -1.72 12.47 -32.00
CA PHE A 435 -0.53 11.82 -32.53
C PHE A 435 -0.92 10.66 -33.45
N GLN A 436 -1.97 9.91 -33.13
CA GLN A 436 -2.38 8.76 -33.92
C GLN A 436 -2.65 9.12 -35.39
N HIS A 437 -3.22 10.30 -35.63
CA HIS A 437 -3.61 10.77 -36.96
C HIS A 437 -2.68 11.82 -37.57
N MET A 438 -1.45 12.00 -37.05
CA MET A 438 -0.47 12.88 -37.70
C MET A 438 -0.15 12.39 -39.10
N THR A 439 -0.20 13.31 -40.07
CA THR A 439 0.08 13.01 -41.47
C THR A 439 1.59 12.89 -41.72
N VAL A 440 1.96 12.29 -42.86
CA VAL A 440 3.38 12.25 -43.29
C VAL A 440 3.94 13.66 -43.44
N ASP A 441 3.14 14.61 -43.92
CA ASP A 441 3.55 16.02 -44.08
C ASP A 441 3.79 16.68 -42.71
N ASP A 442 2.95 16.40 -41.70
CA ASP A 442 3.15 16.89 -40.33
C ASP A 442 4.47 16.38 -39.72
N LEU A 443 4.73 15.08 -39.89
CA LEU A 443 5.95 14.44 -39.39
C LEU A 443 7.20 14.98 -40.10
N THR A 444 7.12 15.14 -41.42
CA THR A 444 8.22 15.70 -42.24
C THR A 444 8.50 17.15 -41.86
N ALA A 445 7.47 17.98 -41.66
CA ALA A 445 7.60 19.36 -41.20
C ALA A 445 8.25 19.46 -39.81
N LYS A 446 8.04 18.45 -38.96
CA LYS A 446 8.68 18.30 -37.64
C LYS A 446 10.08 17.68 -37.69
N GLY A 447 10.58 17.39 -38.90
CA GLY A 447 11.92 16.85 -39.14
C GLY A 447 12.06 15.38 -38.79
N PHE A 448 10.98 14.60 -38.87
CA PHE A 448 11.06 13.15 -38.85
C PHE A 448 11.36 12.62 -40.26
N SER A 449 12.15 11.56 -40.34
CA SER A 449 12.48 10.85 -41.58
C SER A 449 11.86 9.46 -41.56
N GLU A 450 11.33 9.00 -42.70
CA GLU A 450 10.80 7.64 -42.83
C GLU A 450 11.93 6.61 -42.71
N ILE A 451 11.64 5.49 -42.04
CA ILE A 451 12.52 4.32 -41.92
C ILE A 451 11.79 3.07 -42.41
N GLU A 452 12.48 1.94 -42.44
CA GLU A 452 11.91 0.67 -42.88
C GLU A 452 10.59 0.32 -42.14
N THR A 453 9.61 -0.19 -42.87
CA THR A 453 8.35 -0.70 -42.32
C THR A 453 8.63 -1.82 -41.32
N LEU A 454 8.01 -1.76 -40.15
CA LEU A 454 8.06 -2.86 -39.19
C LEU A 454 7.05 -3.93 -39.60
N ALA A 455 7.54 -5.13 -39.92
CA ALA A 455 6.73 -6.30 -40.26
C ALA A 455 7.42 -7.54 -39.68
N SER A 456 7.13 -7.88 -38.43
CA SER A 456 7.85 -8.92 -37.69
C SER A 456 6.92 -9.86 -36.96
N THR A 457 7.30 -11.13 -36.90
CA THR A 457 6.63 -12.17 -36.09
C THR A 457 7.33 -12.43 -34.76
N SER A 458 8.42 -11.71 -34.46
CA SER A 458 9.19 -11.89 -33.21
C SER A 458 8.53 -11.18 -32.02
N THR A 459 8.34 -11.87 -30.90
CA THR A 459 7.63 -11.33 -29.71
C THR A 459 8.55 -10.65 -28.70
N SER A 460 9.41 -9.74 -29.16
CA SER A 460 10.40 -9.07 -28.31
C SER A 460 10.60 -7.59 -28.68
N GLY A 461 10.62 -6.72 -27.66
CA GLY A 461 10.91 -5.30 -27.84
C GLY A 461 9.90 -4.63 -28.77
N GLU A 462 10.38 -3.92 -29.79
CA GLU A 462 9.55 -3.19 -30.75
C GLU A 462 8.76 -4.14 -31.66
N ASN A 463 9.25 -5.34 -31.92
CA ASN A 463 8.57 -6.30 -32.80
C ASN A 463 7.19 -6.72 -32.25
N ASN A 464 6.93 -6.55 -30.94
CA ASN A 464 5.63 -6.79 -30.34
C ASN A 464 4.49 -6.01 -31.01
N TRP A 465 4.76 -4.84 -31.59
CA TRP A 465 3.76 -4.03 -32.29
C TRP A 465 3.09 -4.73 -33.49
N THR A 466 3.76 -5.73 -34.09
CA THR A 466 3.23 -6.53 -35.23
C THR A 466 3.13 -8.03 -34.93
N ALA A 467 3.88 -8.53 -33.94
CA ALA A 467 3.98 -9.95 -33.66
C ALA A 467 2.90 -10.50 -32.71
N ARG A 468 2.32 -9.66 -31.83
CA ARG A 468 1.40 -10.15 -30.79
C ARG A 468 -0.03 -10.25 -31.30
N PRO A 469 -0.66 -11.44 -31.30
CA PRO A 469 -1.98 -11.64 -31.89
C PRO A 469 -3.13 -10.96 -31.11
N ASP A 470 -2.93 -10.65 -29.83
CA ASP A 470 -3.91 -9.99 -28.97
C ASP A 470 -3.69 -8.46 -28.85
N ALA A 471 -2.63 -7.92 -29.45
CA ALA A 471 -2.38 -6.48 -29.44
C ALA A 471 -3.05 -5.84 -30.67
N LEU A 472 -3.71 -4.69 -30.46
CA LEU A 472 -4.22 -3.82 -31.53
C LEU A 472 -5.10 -4.55 -32.56
N ARG A 473 -6.23 -5.11 -32.12
CA ARG A 473 -7.22 -5.77 -33.01
C ARG A 473 -8.61 -5.18 -32.83
N PHE A 474 -9.49 -5.34 -33.81
CA PHE A 474 -10.87 -4.88 -33.71
C PHE A 474 -11.83 -5.90 -34.34
N HIS A 475 -13.12 -5.73 -34.08
CA HIS A 475 -14.18 -6.52 -34.72
C HIS A 475 -14.57 -5.89 -36.05
N TRP A 476 -14.31 -6.59 -37.14
CA TRP A 476 -14.87 -6.26 -38.44
C TRP A 476 -16.24 -6.95 -38.59
N VAL A 477 -17.27 -6.16 -38.87
CA VAL A 477 -18.63 -6.61 -39.15
C VAL A 477 -18.81 -6.66 -40.68
N LYS A 478 -18.89 -7.87 -41.24
CA LYS A 478 -18.95 -8.11 -42.69
C LYS A 478 -20.41 -8.06 -43.18
N GLY A 479 -20.97 -6.85 -43.26
CA GLY A 479 -22.34 -6.60 -43.72
C GLY A 479 -23.39 -6.54 -42.59
N THR A 480 -24.67 -6.68 -42.92
CA THR A 480 -25.80 -6.39 -42.00
C THR A 480 -26.35 -7.59 -41.24
N ASN A 481 -25.77 -8.78 -41.36
CA ASN A 481 -26.26 -9.98 -40.69
C ASN A 481 -25.67 -10.11 -39.28
N VAL A 482 -26.52 -10.41 -38.30
CA VAL A 482 -26.09 -10.69 -36.93
C VAL A 482 -25.25 -11.98 -36.91
N GLY A 483 -23.97 -11.88 -36.53
CA GLY A 483 -23.05 -13.01 -36.39
C GLY A 483 -21.87 -13.02 -37.38
N ASP A 484 -21.84 -12.14 -38.38
CA ASP A 484 -20.73 -12.02 -39.34
C ASP A 484 -19.60 -11.11 -38.79
N THR A 485 -19.04 -11.45 -37.62
CA THR A 485 -17.90 -10.73 -37.03
C THR A 485 -16.60 -11.51 -37.17
N ALA A 486 -15.54 -10.83 -37.62
CA ALA A 486 -14.18 -11.37 -37.70
C ALA A 486 -13.21 -10.48 -36.92
N TRP A 487 -12.18 -11.08 -36.35
CA TRP A 487 -11.07 -10.34 -35.74
C TRP A 487 -10.10 -9.90 -36.84
N VAL A 488 -9.86 -8.60 -36.90
CA VAL A 488 -8.91 -8.00 -37.85
C VAL A 488 -7.78 -7.33 -37.10
N ARG A 489 -6.55 -7.52 -37.62
CA ARG A 489 -5.35 -6.87 -37.12
C ARG A 489 -4.91 -5.81 -38.13
N PRO A 490 -5.16 -4.52 -37.86
CA PRO A 490 -4.70 -3.42 -38.72
C PRO A 490 -3.18 -3.35 -38.83
N TYR A 491 -2.47 -3.93 -37.86
CA TYR A 491 -1.01 -3.95 -37.79
C TYR A 491 -0.51 -5.35 -37.43
N ASP A 492 0.04 -6.07 -38.41
CA ASP A 492 0.71 -7.35 -38.21
C ASP A 492 1.88 -7.55 -39.19
N ALA A 493 2.43 -8.76 -39.29
CA ALA A 493 3.55 -9.05 -40.18
C ALA A 493 3.20 -8.94 -41.67
N ASP A 494 1.91 -9.07 -42.04
CA ASP A 494 1.46 -9.02 -43.43
C ASP A 494 1.10 -7.57 -43.85
N HIS A 495 0.54 -6.79 -42.92
CA HIS A 495 0.17 -5.39 -43.16
C HIS A 495 1.30 -4.39 -42.88
N GLY A 496 2.14 -4.69 -41.89
CA GLY A 496 3.26 -3.85 -41.45
C GLY A 496 2.85 -2.52 -40.80
N ILE A 497 3.84 -1.82 -40.22
CA ILE A 497 3.68 -0.48 -39.65
C ILE A 497 4.71 0.44 -40.29
N ARG A 498 4.25 1.52 -40.94
CA ARG A 498 5.13 2.59 -41.42
C ARG A 498 5.69 3.38 -40.25
N ARG A 499 6.99 3.66 -40.28
CA ARG A 499 7.71 4.25 -39.15
C ARG A 499 8.48 5.49 -39.56
N PHE A 500 8.55 6.43 -38.63
CA PHE A 500 9.28 7.67 -38.79
C PHE A 500 10.16 7.92 -37.58
N VAL A 501 11.31 8.55 -37.79
CA VAL A 501 12.32 8.74 -36.75
C VAL A 501 12.84 10.17 -36.76
N LYS A 502 13.04 10.72 -35.57
CA LYS A 502 13.76 11.98 -35.39
C LYS A 502 15.10 11.68 -34.71
N ALA A 503 16.17 11.97 -35.43
CA ALA A 503 17.52 11.64 -34.99
C ALA A 503 17.88 12.41 -33.70
N PRO A 504 18.51 11.74 -32.70
CA PRO A 504 19.00 12.36 -31.47
C PRO A 504 19.77 13.67 -31.66
N SER A 505 20.68 13.74 -32.65
CA SER A 505 21.47 14.94 -32.93
C SER A 505 20.65 16.16 -33.37
N THR A 506 19.40 15.94 -33.79
CA THR A 506 18.44 17.01 -34.16
C THR A 506 17.49 17.39 -33.02
N LEU A 507 17.56 16.68 -31.89
CA LEU A 507 16.72 16.89 -30.72
C LEU A 507 17.51 17.66 -29.65
N THR A 508 17.56 18.99 -29.78
CA THR A 508 17.99 19.85 -28.67
C THR A 508 16.87 20.00 -27.65
N GLU A 509 17.17 20.44 -26.42
CA GLU A 509 16.14 20.71 -25.40
C GLU A 509 15.08 21.71 -25.91
N GLU A 510 15.49 22.77 -26.61
CA GLU A 510 14.59 23.75 -27.20
C GLU A 510 13.70 23.15 -28.30
N VAL A 511 14.27 22.31 -29.17
CA VAL A 511 13.51 21.63 -30.23
C VAL A 511 12.53 20.64 -29.62
N ALA A 512 12.94 19.81 -28.66
CA ALA A 512 12.07 18.82 -28.01
C ALA A 512 10.92 19.45 -27.20
N HIS A 513 11.16 20.64 -26.64
CA HIS A 513 10.15 21.41 -25.90
C HIS A 513 9.10 22.04 -26.83
N SER A 514 9.50 22.44 -28.05
CA SER A 514 8.61 23.11 -29.02
C SER A 514 7.99 22.15 -30.05
N LEU A 515 8.52 20.93 -30.18
CA LEU A 515 8.16 19.97 -31.24
C LEU A 515 6.66 19.69 -31.34
N PHE A 516 5.99 19.61 -30.19
CA PHE A 516 4.56 19.33 -30.06
C PHE A 516 3.86 20.36 -29.16
N ALA A 517 4.34 21.61 -29.16
CA ALA A 517 3.77 22.66 -28.30
C ALA A 517 2.23 22.69 -28.40
N PRO A 518 1.52 22.78 -27.26
CA PRO A 518 2.04 23.03 -25.91
C PRO A 518 2.53 21.80 -25.13
N VAL A 519 2.47 20.59 -25.70
CA VAL A 519 3.09 19.41 -25.09
C VAL A 519 4.60 19.51 -25.25
N TYR A 520 5.31 19.59 -24.13
CA TYR A 520 6.76 19.54 -24.10
C TYR A 520 7.24 18.16 -23.63
N THR A 521 8.48 17.83 -23.98
CA THR A 521 9.16 16.61 -23.56
C THR A 521 10.52 16.93 -22.97
N TRP A 522 10.90 16.27 -21.89
CA TRP A 522 12.27 16.27 -21.39
C TRP A 522 12.67 14.91 -20.82
N PHE A 523 13.97 14.66 -20.74
CA PHE A 523 14.52 13.41 -20.25
C PHE A 523 15.39 13.71 -19.03
N THR A 524 15.00 13.21 -17.87
CA THR A 524 15.76 13.39 -16.63
C THR A 524 16.93 12.42 -16.60
N LYS A 525 18.16 12.94 -16.76
CA LYS A 525 19.34 12.39 -16.10
C LYS A 525 19.98 13.49 -15.26
N THR A 526 19.98 13.31 -13.94
CA THR A 526 20.84 14.10 -13.05
C THR A 526 22.29 13.75 -13.36
N GLY A 527 23.02 14.67 -14.00
CA GLY A 527 24.48 14.73 -13.88
C GLY A 527 25.32 14.75 -15.14
N ASP A 528 24.85 14.35 -16.32
CA ASP A 528 25.70 14.35 -17.54
C ASP A 528 24.88 14.69 -18.79
N GLY A 529 25.14 15.87 -19.38
CA GLY A 529 25.00 16.12 -20.83
C GLY A 529 23.58 16.23 -21.42
N SER A 530 23.48 17.03 -22.47
CA SER A 530 22.31 17.39 -23.28
C SER A 530 21.77 16.29 -24.22
N ASP A 531 21.97 15.01 -23.89
CA ASP A 531 21.72 13.91 -24.83
C ASP A 531 20.25 13.44 -24.76
N MET A 532 19.48 13.75 -25.80
CA MET A 532 18.08 13.36 -25.96
C MET A 532 17.98 12.01 -26.70
N PRO A 533 17.21 11.02 -26.19
CA PRO A 533 17.03 9.77 -26.90
C PRO A 533 16.16 9.95 -28.14
N GLN A 534 16.28 9.01 -29.07
CA GLN A 534 15.56 9.04 -30.33
C GLN A 534 14.03 8.94 -30.11
N MET A 535 13.31 9.84 -30.78
CA MET A 535 11.85 9.80 -30.88
C MET A 535 11.45 9.09 -32.18
N LYS A 536 10.44 8.24 -32.07
CA LYS A 536 9.90 7.43 -33.17
C LYS A 536 8.41 7.65 -33.27
N PHE A 537 7.88 7.51 -34.48
CA PHE A 537 6.46 7.56 -34.75
C PHE A 537 6.05 6.27 -35.46
N ASN A 538 5.03 5.61 -34.94
CA ASN A 538 4.36 4.51 -35.64
C ASN A 538 3.07 5.06 -36.23
N PHE A 539 2.98 5.06 -37.55
CA PHE A 539 1.85 5.65 -38.26
C PHE A 539 0.53 4.95 -37.87
N GLY A 540 -0.50 5.72 -37.52
CA GLY A 540 -1.78 5.19 -37.06
C GLY A 540 -1.78 4.63 -35.62
N ILE A 541 -0.67 4.76 -34.90
CA ILE A 541 -0.52 4.35 -33.49
C ILE A 541 -0.12 5.54 -32.61
N GLY A 542 0.94 6.27 -32.98
CA GLY A 542 1.37 7.49 -32.29
C GLY A 542 2.86 7.57 -31.97
N LEU A 543 3.20 8.46 -31.03
CA LEU A 543 4.57 8.80 -30.66
C LEU A 543 5.16 7.78 -29.68
N ILE A 544 6.38 7.32 -29.96
CA ILE A 544 7.13 6.34 -29.17
C ILE A 544 8.51 6.91 -28.84
N GLN A 545 8.99 6.63 -27.62
CA GLN A 545 10.39 6.86 -27.27
C GLN A 545 11.16 5.54 -27.23
N THR A 546 12.37 5.52 -27.78
CA THR A 546 13.14 4.27 -27.94
C THR A 546 14.08 3.99 -26.77
N GLY A 547 14.46 5.04 -26.03
CA GLY A 547 15.47 4.98 -24.98
C GLY A 547 16.92 4.87 -25.50
N VAL A 548 17.13 4.91 -26.82
CA VAL A 548 18.43 4.76 -27.48
C VAL A 548 19.07 6.13 -27.72
N LEU A 549 20.37 6.24 -27.41
CA LEU A 549 21.19 7.42 -27.65
C LEU A 549 22.02 7.29 -28.94
N GLY A 550 22.26 8.44 -29.58
CA GLY A 550 23.10 8.56 -30.76
C GLY A 550 22.39 8.18 -32.07
N ASP A 551 22.74 8.86 -33.16
CA ASP A 551 22.09 8.69 -34.46
C ASP A 551 22.29 7.30 -35.08
N ALA A 552 23.40 6.65 -34.74
CA ALA A 552 23.78 5.35 -35.27
C ALA A 552 22.93 4.20 -34.72
N GLN A 553 22.18 4.39 -33.62
CA GLN A 553 21.30 3.39 -33.02
C GLN A 553 21.99 2.10 -32.51
N ASP A 554 23.32 2.05 -32.47
CA ASP A 554 24.12 0.89 -32.03
C ASP A 554 24.25 0.79 -30.49
N GLY A 555 23.55 1.65 -29.75
CA GLY A 555 23.79 1.92 -28.33
C GLY A 555 22.96 1.11 -27.34
N LYS A 556 23.49 0.96 -26.12
CA LYS A 556 22.76 0.45 -24.94
C LYS A 556 21.59 1.37 -24.62
N ILE A 557 20.41 0.80 -24.36
CA ILE A 557 19.27 1.55 -23.83
C ILE A 557 19.69 2.28 -22.55
N THR A 558 19.50 3.59 -22.55
CA THR A 558 19.96 4.46 -21.46
C THR A 558 18.78 5.13 -20.74
N TYR A 559 17.65 5.34 -21.42
CA TYR A 559 16.45 5.94 -20.84
C TYR A 559 15.28 4.98 -20.85
N ASN A 560 14.66 4.77 -19.69
CA ASN A 560 13.45 3.96 -19.57
C ASN A 560 12.17 4.76 -19.78
N ASN A 561 12.16 6.05 -19.40
CA ASN A 561 10.99 6.91 -19.45
C ASN A 561 11.32 8.27 -20.09
N ALA A 562 10.37 8.80 -20.87
CA ALA A 562 10.31 10.20 -21.24
C ALA A 562 9.30 10.90 -20.34
N THR A 563 9.64 12.04 -19.77
CA THR A 563 8.69 12.87 -19.02
C THR A 563 8.09 13.92 -19.95
N LEU A 564 6.77 14.02 -19.93
CA LEU A 564 5.99 14.96 -20.71
C LEU A 564 5.13 15.83 -19.81
N GLY A 565 4.83 17.03 -20.26
CA GLY A 565 3.86 17.92 -19.61
C GLY A 565 3.28 18.89 -20.64
N VAL A 566 2.43 19.80 -20.17
CA VAL A 566 1.76 20.78 -21.03
C VAL A 566 1.98 22.18 -20.48
N ASP A 567 2.44 23.09 -21.34
CA ASP A 567 2.62 24.49 -20.97
C ASP A 567 1.30 25.26 -20.85
N GLY A 568 1.28 26.21 -19.91
CA GLY A 568 0.18 27.16 -19.75
C GLY A 568 -1.10 26.55 -19.17
N LEU A 569 -0.98 25.44 -18.44
CA LEU A 569 -2.05 24.87 -17.61
C LEU A 569 -1.75 25.10 -16.12
N THR A 570 -2.79 25.01 -15.31
CA THR A 570 -2.78 25.15 -13.84
C THR A 570 -3.23 23.85 -13.17
N GLU A 571 -3.20 23.80 -11.84
CA GLU A 571 -3.69 22.64 -11.08
C GLU A 571 -5.20 22.38 -11.23
N ASN A 572 -5.96 23.39 -11.70
CA ASN A 572 -7.41 23.30 -11.91
C ASN A 572 -7.79 22.83 -13.32
N ASP A 573 -6.80 22.72 -14.21
CA ASP A 573 -6.98 22.22 -15.56
C ASP A 573 -6.71 20.71 -15.59
N PHE A 574 -7.10 20.05 -16.68
CA PHE A 574 -6.93 18.61 -16.83
C PHE A 574 -6.24 18.26 -18.13
N ILE A 575 -5.38 17.24 -18.08
CA ILE A 575 -4.75 16.60 -19.22
C ILE A 575 -5.32 15.19 -19.32
N ILE A 576 -5.94 14.89 -20.46
CA ILE A 576 -6.39 13.56 -20.83
C ILE A 576 -5.36 12.97 -21.78
N VAL A 577 -4.68 11.92 -21.32
CA VAL A 577 -3.63 11.24 -22.08
C VAL A 577 -4.11 9.86 -22.49
N ASN A 578 -4.12 9.59 -23.79
CA ASN A 578 -4.43 8.28 -24.36
C ASN A 578 -3.13 7.59 -24.76
N ARG A 579 -2.90 6.39 -24.22
CA ARG A 579 -1.76 5.54 -24.57
C ARG A 579 -2.17 4.19 -25.11
N VAL A 580 -1.27 3.61 -25.88
CA VAL A 580 -1.40 2.28 -26.44
C VAL A 580 -0.19 1.46 -25.99
N ASP A 581 -0.43 0.28 -25.42
CA ASP A 581 0.59 -0.67 -24.97
C ASP A 581 0.71 -1.85 -25.94
N ASN A 582 1.94 -2.16 -26.35
CA ASN A 582 2.21 -3.23 -27.31
C ASN A 582 2.26 -4.65 -26.70
N TYR A 583 2.10 -4.81 -25.39
CA TYR A 583 2.03 -6.11 -24.71
C TYR A 583 0.59 -6.66 -24.61
N GLY A 584 -0.41 -5.92 -25.10
CA GLY A 584 -1.81 -6.35 -25.15
C GLY A 584 -2.65 -5.91 -23.95
N ARG A 585 -2.16 -4.97 -23.13
CA ARG A 585 -2.95 -4.39 -22.01
C ARG A 585 -3.99 -3.38 -22.48
N SER A 586 -3.71 -2.72 -23.61
CA SER A 586 -4.65 -1.83 -24.31
C SER A 586 -5.55 -2.63 -25.24
N LYS A 587 -6.48 -3.42 -24.68
CA LYS A 587 -7.43 -4.16 -25.50
C LYS A 587 -8.39 -3.19 -26.20
N THR A 588 -8.49 -3.33 -27.51
CA THR A 588 -9.41 -2.61 -28.39
C THR A 588 -10.60 -3.48 -28.81
N ASP A 589 -10.80 -4.58 -28.08
CA ASP A 589 -11.75 -5.64 -28.37
C ASP A 589 -13.22 -5.17 -28.38
N ASP A 590 -13.53 -3.95 -27.92
CA ASP A 590 -14.90 -3.39 -27.94
C ASP A 590 -15.19 -2.50 -29.16
N ILE A 591 -14.28 -2.45 -30.14
CA ILE A 591 -14.45 -1.64 -31.35
C ILE A 591 -15.03 -2.48 -32.49
N PHE A 592 -16.21 -2.08 -32.96
CA PHE A 592 -16.92 -2.70 -34.08
C PHE A 592 -16.89 -1.77 -35.30
N VAL A 593 -16.37 -2.27 -36.41
CA VAL A 593 -16.26 -1.53 -37.67
C VAL A 593 -17.04 -2.24 -38.76
N GLU A 594 -18.04 -1.58 -39.31
CA GLU A 594 -18.82 -2.07 -40.45
C GLU A 594 -18.14 -1.70 -41.78
N ALA A 595 -17.79 -2.70 -42.60
CA ALA A 595 -17.16 -2.50 -43.90
C ALA A 595 -17.39 -3.69 -44.86
N ALA A 596 -17.31 -3.46 -46.17
CA ALA A 596 -17.53 -4.50 -47.18
C ALA A 596 -16.29 -5.38 -47.40
N THR A 597 -15.09 -4.85 -47.15
CA THR A 597 -13.79 -5.52 -47.30
C THR A 597 -12.94 -5.32 -46.05
N GLU A 598 -11.94 -6.18 -45.85
CA GLU A 598 -11.02 -6.10 -44.71
C GLU A 598 -10.19 -4.82 -44.79
N GLU A 599 -9.74 -4.46 -46.00
CA GLU A 599 -8.98 -3.24 -46.26
C GLU A 599 -9.80 -1.97 -45.94
N GLU A 600 -11.08 -1.96 -46.28
CA GLU A 600 -11.99 -0.87 -45.89
C GLU A 600 -12.21 -0.83 -44.38
N ALA A 601 -12.29 -1.99 -43.72
CA ALA A 601 -12.41 -2.08 -42.26
C ALA A 601 -11.17 -1.51 -41.56
N ILE A 602 -9.97 -1.87 -42.02
CA ILE A 602 -8.70 -1.35 -41.52
C ILE A 602 -8.60 0.15 -41.75
N ALA A 603 -8.97 0.63 -42.94
CA ALA A 603 -8.96 2.07 -43.25
C ALA A 603 -9.92 2.85 -42.34
N LYS A 604 -11.13 2.34 -42.09
CA LYS A 604 -12.08 2.93 -41.14
C LYS A 604 -11.55 2.89 -39.71
N TYR A 605 -10.96 1.78 -39.28
CA TYR A 605 -10.34 1.66 -37.96
C TYR A 605 -9.21 2.68 -37.77
N ASN A 606 -8.33 2.83 -38.75
CA ASN A 606 -7.22 3.78 -38.71
C ASN A 606 -7.68 5.25 -38.76
N ALA A 607 -8.93 5.50 -39.14
CA ALA A 607 -9.56 6.81 -39.07
C ALA A 607 -10.35 7.03 -37.76
N LEU A 608 -10.53 5.98 -36.94
CA LEU A 608 -11.16 6.12 -35.63
C LEU A 608 -10.17 6.71 -34.64
N ASN A 609 -10.63 7.71 -33.89
CA ASN A 609 -9.98 8.13 -32.65
C ASN A 609 -10.34 7.17 -31.53
N TRP A 610 -9.81 5.94 -31.63
CA TRP A 610 -10.10 4.93 -30.65
C TRP A 610 -9.26 5.19 -29.40
N ALA A 611 -9.92 5.69 -28.35
CA ALA A 611 -9.32 5.87 -27.04
C ALA A 611 -9.51 4.56 -26.24
N PRO A 612 -8.50 3.67 -26.16
CA PRO A 612 -8.67 2.43 -25.39
C PRO A 612 -8.90 2.79 -23.93
N ALA A 613 -9.97 2.28 -23.32
CA ALA A 613 -10.34 2.61 -21.95
C ALA A 613 -9.23 2.28 -20.93
N SER A 614 -8.44 1.24 -21.19
CA SER A 614 -7.32 0.84 -20.32
C SER A 614 -6.03 1.66 -20.49
N GLY A 615 -5.97 2.55 -21.49
CA GLY A 615 -4.84 3.45 -21.74
C GLY A 615 -5.12 4.92 -21.42
N LEU A 616 -6.30 5.22 -20.87
CA LEU A 616 -6.73 6.57 -20.52
C LEU A 616 -6.16 6.96 -19.15
N SER A 617 -5.49 8.10 -19.08
CA SER A 617 -5.10 8.72 -17.82
C SER A 617 -5.55 10.17 -17.76
N VAL A 618 -6.03 10.58 -16.59
CA VAL A 618 -6.52 11.94 -16.31
C VAL A 618 -5.61 12.53 -15.26
N ILE A 619 -4.97 13.62 -15.62
CA ILE A 619 -3.82 14.20 -14.91
C ILE A 619 -4.12 15.68 -14.68
N LYS A 620 -3.69 16.24 -13.55
CA LYS A 620 -3.87 17.68 -13.33
C LYS A 620 -2.98 18.48 -14.28
N GLY A 621 -3.39 19.69 -14.63
CA GLY A 621 -2.72 20.50 -15.66
C GLY A 621 -1.27 20.88 -15.33
N ASN A 622 -0.93 20.97 -14.04
CA ASN A 622 0.44 21.26 -13.58
C ASN A 622 1.29 20.00 -13.35
N GLU A 623 0.74 18.81 -13.53
CA GLU A 623 1.44 17.55 -13.35
C GLU A 623 2.08 17.07 -14.66
N THR A 624 3.01 16.13 -14.53
CA THR A 624 3.72 15.52 -15.67
C THR A 624 3.33 14.06 -15.82
N PHE A 625 3.58 13.49 -16.99
CA PHE A 625 3.26 12.12 -17.31
C PHE A 625 4.40 11.42 -18.03
N GLN A 626 4.48 10.10 -17.91
CA GLN A 626 5.60 9.33 -18.43
C GLN A 626 5.19 8.53 -19.66
N LEU A 627 6.09 8.43 -20.63
CA LEU A 627 5.99 7.50 -21.76
C LEU A 627 7.10 6.45 -21.61
N TYR A 628 6.74 5.18 -21.37
CA TYR A 628 7.73 4.10 -21.23
C TYR A 628 8.28 3.66 -22.58
N ARG A 629 9.57 3.35 -22.63
CA ARG A 629 10.28 3.09 -23.89
C ARG A 629 9.68 1.91 -24.65
N ILE A 630 9.52 2.05 -25.96
CA ILE A 630 9.16 1.01 -26.96
C ILE A 630 7.77 0.38 -26.77
N GLN A 631 7.36 0.15 -25.54
CA GLN A 631 6.13 -0.51 -25.12
C GLN A 631 4.93 0.42 -25.23
N ASP A 632 5.06 1.68 -24.81
CA ASP A 632 3.99 2.65 -24.86
C ASP A 632 4.11 3.54 -26.11
N ALA A 633 2.99 3.76 -26.77
CA ALA A 633 2.82 4.84 -27.73
C ALA A 633 1.81 5.87 -27.18
N LEU A 634 2.15 7.15 -27.31
CA LEU A 634 1.28 8.27 -27.03
C LEU A 634 0.39 8.51 -28.24
N ALA A 635 -0.91 8.22 -28.12
CA ALA A 635 -1.87 8.32 -29.22
C ALA A 635 -2.54 9.69 -29.28
N ARG A 636 -2.93 10.27 -28.12
CA ARG A 636 -3.59 11.58 -28.07
C ARG A 636 -3.37 12.26 -26.73
N VAL A 637 -3.24 13.59 -26.75
CA VAL A 637 -3.25 14.44 -25.55
C VAL A 637 -4.29 15.53 -25.74
N ARG A 638 -5.29 15.56 -24.86
CA ARG A 638 -6.31 16.62 -24.81
C ARG A 638 -6.21 17.39 -23.51
N THR A 639 -6.30 18.70 -23.59
CA THR A 639 -6.23 19.59 -22.43
C THR A 639 -7.58 20.27 -22.25
N PHE A 640 -8.02 20.34 -21.00
CA PHE A 640 -9.29 20.93 -20.62
C PHE A 640 -9.04 22.05 -19.63
N VAL A 641 -9.59 23.22 -19.93
CA VAL A 641 -9.52 24.39 -19.06
C VAL A 641 -10.89 24.82 -18.59
N ALA A 642 -10.99 25.29 -17.35
CA ALA A 642 -12.24 25.81 -16.83
C ALA A 642 -12.66 27.10 -17.58
N LYS A 643 -13.90 27.17 -18.06
CA LYS A 643 -14.48 28.41 -18.58
C LYS A 643 -14.85 29.31 -17.40
N ASN A 644 -14.30 30.53 -17.38
CA ASN A 644 -14.45 31.52 -16.31
C ASN A 644 -13.87 31.07 -14.96
N PRO A 645 -12.54 30.92 -14.83
CA PRO A 645 -11.95 30.62 -13.53
C PRO A 645 -12.30 31.77 -12.57
N THR A 646 -12.98 31.48 -11.46
CA THR A 646 -13.05 32.39 -10.31
C THR A 646 -11.68 32.41 -9.63
N GLY A 647 -10.72 33.11 -10.26
CA GLY A 647 -9.34 33.19 -9.83
C GLY A 647 -8.52 33.99 -10.85
N ILE A 648 -7.49 34.69 -10.36
CA ILE A 648 -6.67 35.62 -11.15
C ILE A 648 -6.29 35.01 -12.50
N GLU A 649 -6.85 35.56 -13.57
CA GLU A 649 -6.45 35.29 -14.94
C GLU A 649 -5.00 35.74 -15.07
N THR A 650 -4.07 34.78 -15.13
CA THR A 650 -2.63 34.99 -15.36
C THR A 650 -1.89 35.75 -14.24
N LEU A 651 -1.10 35.01 -13.45
CA LEU A 651 0.25 35.48 -13.18
C LEU A 651 1.07 35.09 -14.42
N PRO A 652 1.69 36.03 -15.15
CA PRO A 652 2.60 35.65 -16.20
C PRO A 652 3.74 34.89 -15.53
N TYR A 653 3.71 33.56 -15.62
CA TYR A 653 4.90 32.76 -15.44
C TYR A 653 5.78 33.02 -16.67
N ASN A 654 6.39 34.20 -16.69
CA ASN A 654 7.59 34.41 -17.48
C ASN A 654 8.61 33.46 -16.85
N LYS A 655 8.83 32.35 -17.55
CA LYS A 655 9.89 31.37 -17.28
C LYS A 655 11.11 32.13 -16.77
N VAL A 656 11.51 31.82 -15.54
CA VAL A 656 12.81 32.23 -15.02
C VAL A 656 13.84 31.54 -15.91
N VAL A 657 14.26 32.23 -16.97
CA VAL A 657 15.52 31.93 -17.64
C VAL A 657 16.56 32.13 -16.56
N SER A 658 17.41 31.13 -16.34
CA SER A 658 18.51 31.22 -15.38
C SER A 658 19.52 32.28 -15.83
N ASP A 659 19.21 33.55 -15.61
CA ASP A 659 20.12 34.66 -15.80
C ASP A 659 21.02 34.79 -14.58
N HIS A 660 22.30 34.43 -14.75
CA HIS A 660 23.31 34.60 -13.70
C HIS A 660 23.41 36.06 -13.22
N ASN A 661 23.07 37.03 -14.07
CA ASN A 661 23.15 38.46 -13.79
C ASN A 661 21.85 39.05 -13.21
N ALA A 662 20.82 38.24 -12.94
CA ALA A 662 19.57 38.75 -12.43
C ALA A 662 19.75 39.51 -11.10
N PRO A 663 19.07 40.66 -10.94
CA PRO A 663 19.14 41.45 -9.72
C PRO A 663 18.65 40.65 -8.50
N ILE A 664 19.30 40.88 -7.36
CA ILE A 664 18.97 40.26 -6.07
C ILE A 664 18.21 41.29 -5.26
N TYR A 665 17.15 40.88 -4.56
CA TYR A 665 16.35 41.73 -3.70
C TYR A 665 16.38 41.22 -2.26
N ASN A 666 16.31 42.13 -1.29
CA ASN A 666 15.99 41.76 0.09
C ASN A 666 14.47 41.51 0.26
N LEU A 667 14.06 41.04 1.43
CA LEU A 667 12.63 40.78 1.72
C LEU A 667 11.74 42.05 1.68
N ASN A 668 12.34 43.24 1.73
CA ASN A 668 11.63 44.52 1.60
C ASN A 668 11.51 44.98 0.14
N GLY A 669 11.89 44.14 -0.83
CA GLY A 669 11.81 44.45 -2.26
C GLY A 669 12.88 45.43 -2.77
N VAL A 670 13.92 45.71 -1.98
CA VAL A 670 15.02 46.60 -2.36
C VAL A 670 16.11 45.79 -3.06
N GLN A 671 16.53 46.22 -4.24
CA GLN A 671 17.64 45.61 -4.98
C GLN A 671 18.95 45.79 -4.20
N VAL A 672 19.73 44.72 -4.07
CA VAL A 672 20.99 44.66 -3.32
C VAL A 672 22.16 44.27 -4.23
N ASN A 673 23.37 44.72 -3.86
CA ASN A 673 24.58 44.41 -4.61
C ASN A 673 24.96 42.93 -4.43
N PRO A 674 25.01 42.12 -5.50
CA PRO A 674 25.33 40.70 -5.42
C PRO A 674 26.74 40.41 -4.90
N ASN A 675 27.68 41.36 -5.02
CA ASN A 675 29.08 41.19 -4.60
C ASN A 675 29.33 41.51 -3.12
N ALA A 676 28.30 41.90 -2.37
CA ALA A 676 28.43 42.31 -0.97
C ALA A 676 27.18 41.95 -0.14
N LEU A 677 26.70 40.71 -0.27
CA LEU A 677 25.56 40.23 0.51
C LEU A 677 25.99 39.92 1.96
N GLN A 678 25.26 40.48 2.92
CA GLN A 678 25.38 40.10 4.32
C GLN A 678 24.61 38.79 4.57
N LYS A 679 24.80 38.16 5.73
CA LYS A 679 24.02 36.97 6.10
C LYS A 679 22.54 37.32 6.15
N GLY A 680 21.70 36.53 5.47
CA GLY A 680 20.28 36.83 5.37
C GLY A 680 19.54 36.06 4.29
N ILE A 681 18.24 36.35 4.17
CA ILE A 681 17.35 35.77 3.17
C ILE A 681 17.14 36.79 2.05
N TYR A 682 17.35 36.35 0.81
CA TYR A 682 17.25 37.17 -0.38
C TYR A 682 16.37 36.49 -1.42
N ILE A 683 15.88 37.28 -2.37
CA ILE A 683 15.07 36.83 -3.49
C ILE A 683 15.86 37.11 -4.78
N LYS A 684 16.10 36.07 -5.58
CA LYS A 684 16.64 36.19 -6.94
C LYS A 684 15.71 35.41 -7.86
N GLN A 685 15.20 36.08 -8.89
CA GLN A 685 14.28 35.47 -9.86
C GLN A 685 13.07 34.76 -9.22
N GLY A 686 12.44 35.41 -8.23
CA GLY A 686 11.28 34.84 -7.53
C GLY A 686 11.58 33.69 -6.56
N LYS A 687 12.84 33.22 -6.46
CA LYS A 687 13.24 32.18 -5.50
C LYS A 687 13.94 32.78 -4.29
N LYS A 688 13.57 32.30 -3.10
CA LYS A 688 14.24 32.61 -1.84
C LYS A 688 15.54 31.81 -1.74
N PHE A 689 16.63 32.46 -1.36
CA PHE A 689 17.90 31.80 -1.04
C PHE A 689 18.53 32.44 0.20
N ILE A 690 19.38 31.68 0.88
CA ILE A 690 19.98 32.08 2.17
C ILE A 690 21.48 32.26 1.95
N VAL A 691 21.98 33.45 2.29
CA VAL A 691 23.42 33.72 2.42
C VAL A 691 23.78 33.42 3.87
N ARG A 692 24.61 32.38 4.09
CA ARG A 692 24.98 31.87 5.41
C ARG A 692 26.23 32.51 6.00
#